data_AF-A0A966QX98-F1
#
_entry.id   AF-A0A966QX98-F1
#
_cell.length_a   1.000
_cell.length_b   1.000
_cell.length_c   1.000
_cell.angle_alpha   90.00
_cell.angle_beta   90.00
_cell.angle_gamma   90.00
#
_symmetry.space_group_name_H-M   'P 1'
#
loop_
_entity.id
_entity.type
_entity.pdbx_description
1 polymer ?
#
loop_
_entity_poly.entity_id
_entity_poly.type
_entity_poly.pdbx_seq_one_letter_code
_entity_poly.pdbx_strand_id
1 'polypeptide(L)'
;MPRLSPQDLYDNYRQGFQGAIWNQLEFDHLMEILKYPYFGDASSRITDSGKGKLSTPYKSVLKFDKKPYEERQVTGDCLVQGTKVLMSDGSFKNIEDIQIGESVITHNNRSKPVYELINKLPTDKQINHIHIKKYDKILSMTNDHKVMVFNDSGYEWIEAKSLKEGDLLVLPKQNNNSVDDKILDLSNYISDLKYEIINDTIRVKFSKNTLKRFIKLSNDLMWLIGLYAAEGGVDGANKERITFNLHIKETQLRDRIIYLLSDIFGAKSSIFNRVDQNVCCVRCSNIIVARLFANFVKGNQWTKNLDNEILNSSKWHKLSFLRGWSDGDGSVTTEKRRKLVGVSVSKTLIHNISDILISLQIQHTITIRPPRKKSKEAYQVDLYGDQVYKIYPELSTMTKVRSKQNRLTCSLGLLAPISKIIKETYTNNVYCINVKDDHSFIANGIISHNCVSHGTRNACDISRAVEIDVNGEKESWIARGATEAIYGARGWSGQGMTGSKAAEFVNKIGGILVRQNYKGVVDLTKYDGMLGAGWGGRGVPDKVLDLANDHQIKTVSLIKSVEEARDALANGYGIAVCSNYGFSNKRDSKGFARTSGSWAHCMAWIACDDTGIEPSFLVQNSWGCYSDDTEVLTKEGWKLFKDILDSDILATLNPKNHNLEWQQIQEKFEYDYNGYLNHYHFRGVDLLVTDNHKMYIGKLHSDLDRPDSWELTESRYCPKYIHIKKNAKWSGSEVDQYQIGDHSINMDMWLEFLGYFLSEGYYSEHKKVLSNGDPKSYGLIGISQKKIETRKIIQDCLSKLPFKFSRHMVSYDKTLYRELKQYGKAHQKFIPDYVKNLSSRQQKIFFEAMMLGDGSRSDGKINYYTSSKKLADDMQELILKIGLAADIIEIDRVGRDISKNNQQNITRYKEYRLNIKEISLTPKESNGTTPLALPYKGKIYCATVPNHIMYVRRNGRAVWCGNSWNDGGHPEWGQLPNGSFLIHSDVAEGMIKQNGAYAFSNFNGFPVQKLPDYGFDYL
;
A
#
# COMPACT_ATOMS: atom_id res chain seq x y z
N MET A 1 21.19 -15.84 63.19
CA MET A 1 22.26 -16.46 62.36
C MET A 1 22.82 -15.38 61.44
N PRO A 2 24.14 -15.32 61.19
CA PRO A 2 24.73 -14.31 60.31
C PRO A 2 24.24 -14.49 58.87
N ARG A 3 24.06 -13.39 58.14
CA ARG A 3 23.87 -13.42 56.69
C ARG A 3 25.24 -13.33 56.03
N LEU A 4 25.64 -14.37 55.32
CA LEU A 4 26.74 -14.30 54.35
C LEU A 4 26.35 -13.27 53.26
N SER A 5 27.33 -12.49 52.80
CA SER A 5 27.14 -11.62 51.63
C SER A 5 27.12 -12.44 50.33
N PRO A 6 26.66 -11.87 49.20
CA PRO A 6 26.75 -12.53 47.90
C PRO A 6 28.19 -12.90 47.51
N GLN A 7 29.19 -12.14 47.98
CA GLN A 7 30.61 -12.44 47.74
C GLN A 7 31.05 -13.65 48.55
N ASP A 8 30.71 -13.71 49.85
CA ASP A 8 31.03 -14.87 50.69
C ASP A 8 30.38 -16.15 50.15
N LEU A 9 29.15 -16.08 49.64
CA LEU A 9 28.47 -17.21 48.99
C LEU A 9 29.20 -17.68 47.72
N TYR A 10 29.65 -16.74 46.88
CA TYR A 10 30.42 -17.05 45.68
C TYR A 10 31.78 -17.69 46.00
N ASP A 11 32.50 -17.16 47.00
CA ASP A 11 33.82 -17.67 47.38
C ASP A 11 33.75 -19.01 48.13
N ASN A 12 32.67 -19.28 48.89
CA ASN A 12 32.40 -20.62 49.42
C ASN A 12 32.06 -21.62 48.29
N TYR A 13 31.23 -21.23 47.32
CA TYR A 13 30.96 -22.06 46.13
C TYR A 13 32.23 -22.41 45.37
N ARG A 14 33.14 -21.43 45.21
CA ARG A 14 34.44 -21.60 44.53
C ARG A 14 35.43 -22.50 45.25
N GLN A 15 35.28 -22.69 46.57
CA GLN A 15 36.10 -23.61 47.36
C GLN A 15 35.55 -25.04 47.38
N GLY A 16 34.37 -25.26 46.81
CA GLY A 16 33.73 -26.57 46.68
C GLY A 16 32.96 -26.98 47.94
N PHE A 17 31.62 -27.00 47.83
CA PHE A 17 30.76 -27.50 48.90
C PHE A 17 30.98 -29.00 49.14
N GLN A 18 31.62 -29.37 50.24
CA GLN A 18 31.64 -30.75 50.74
C GLN A 18 30.21 -31.18 51.12
N GLY A 19 29.58 -32.00 50.27
CA GLY A 19 28.34 -32.70 50.60
C GLY A 19 27.32 -32.83 49.46
N ALA A 20 27.39 -31.99 48.42
CA ALA A 20 26.44 -32.05 47.31
C ALA A 20 26.86 -33.10 46.26
N ILE A 21 26.17 -34.25 46.23
CA ILE A 21 26.28 -35.21 45.13
C ILE A 21 25.46 -34.67 43.95
N TRP A 22 26.04 -34.64 42.74
CA TRP A 22 25.30 -34.24 41.53
C TRP A 22 24.18 -35.24 41.25
N ASN A 23 22.93 -34.80 41.41
CA ASN A 23 21.73 -35.58 41.11
C ASN A 23 21.06 -35.03 39.85
N GLN A 24 21.06 -35.81 38.78
CA GLN A 24 20.53 -35.39 37.49
C GLN A 24 19.03 -35.06 37.57
N LEU A 25 18.24 -35.83 38.33
CA LEU A 25 16.79 -35.60 38.46
C LEU A 25 16.45 -34.29 39.19
N GLU A 26 17.25 -33.92 40.21
CA GLU A 26 17.09 -32.62 40.89
C GLU A 26 17.57 -31.47 40.03
N PHE A 27 18.61 -31.66 39.21
CA PHE A 27 19.06 -30.67 38.24
C PHE A 27 18.05 -30.45 37.11
N ASP A 28 17.53 -31.53 36.50
CA ASP A 28 16.53 -31.46 35.43
C ASP A 28 15.27 -30.76 35.93
N HIS A 29 14.79 -31.12 37.14
CA HIS A 29 13.67 -30.45 37.79
C HIS A 29 13.97 -28.97 38.09
N LEU A 30 15.19 -28.62 38.50
CA LEU A 30 15.60 -27.23 38.67
C LEU A 30 15.48 -26.44 37.36
N MET A 31 15.90 -27.03 36.25
CA MET A 31 15.83 -26.43 34.90
C MET A 31 14.38 -26.25 34.43
N GLU A 32 13.47 -27.18 34.76
CA GLU A 32 12.03 -27.04 34.50
C GLU A 32 11.40 -25.88 35.28
N ILE A 33 11.71 -25.73 36.57
CA ILE A 33 11.08 -24.70 37.42
C ILE A 33 11.69 -23.30 37.21
N LEU A 34 12.99 -23.21 36.91
CA LEU A 34 13.70 -21.94 36.68
C LEU A 34 13.00 -21.07 35.63
N LYS A 35 12.90 -19.76 35.87
CA LYS A 35 12.13 -18.88 34.96
C LYS A 35 12.82 -18.66 33.62
N TYR A 36 14.15 -18.60 33.61
CA TYR A 36 15.01 -18.57 32.42
C TYR A 36 16.34 -19.27 32.75
N PRO A 37 16.45 -20.60 32.60
CA PRO A 37 17.75 -21.25 32.62
C PRO A 37 18.62 -20.73 31.46
N TYR A 38 19.93 -20.63 31.67
CA TYR A 38 20.86 -20.30 30.58
C TYR A 38 21.21 -21.55 29.80
N PHE A 39 21.53 -21.40 28.51
CA PHE A 39 21.89 -22.55 27.68
C PHE A 39 23.16 -23.25 28.20
N GLY A 40 24.18 -22.48 28.59
CA GLY A 40 25.37 -23.00 29.27
C GLY A 40 25.15 -23.64 30.66
N ASP A 41 23.97 -23.53 31.27
CA ASP A 41 23.67 -24.26 32.51
C ASP A 41 23.40 -25.76 32.22
N ALA A 42 22.92 -26.10 31.01
CA ALA A 42 22.40 -27.42 30.62
C ALA A 42 23.47 -28.51 30.34
N SER A 43 24.46 -28.60 31.23
CA SER A 43 25.61 -29.52 31.27
C SER A 43 26.73 -29.28 30.23
N SER A 44 27.93 -29.73 30.59
CA SER A 44 29.13 -29.72 29.76
C SER A 44 29.10 -30.66 28.54
N ARG A 45 27.97 -31.32 28.25
CA ARG A 45 27.82 -32.24 27.12
C ARG A 45 27.49 -31.55 25.80
N ILE A 46 26.90 -30.35 25.87
CA ILE A 46 26.45 -29.58 24.69
C ILE A 46 27.42 -28.44 24.31
N THR A 47 28.34 -28.05 25.19
CA THR A 47 29.35 -27.02 24.91
C THR A 47 30.30 -27.46 23.80
N ASP A 48 30.53 -26.61 22.79
CA ASP A 48 31.32 -26.90 21.59
C ASP A 48 30.79 -28.08 20.75
N SER A 49 29.56 -28.55 21.00
CA SER A 49 28.96 -29.68 20.27
C SER A 49 28.62 -29.35 18.81
N GLY A 50 28.43 -28.08 18.45
CA GLY A 50 28.28 -27.59 17.08
C GLY A 50 29.58 -27.16 16.40
N LYS A 51 30.72 -27.24 17.10
CA LYS A 51 31.99 -26.66 16.63
C LYS A 51 32.53 -27.37 15.39
N GLY A 52 32.88 -26.61 14.36
CA GLY A 52 33.38 -27.18 13.10
C GLY A 52 32.32 -27.93 12.28
N LYS A 53 31.02 -27.71 12.53
CA LYS A 53 29.92 -28.47 11.91
C LYS A 53 28.96 -27.60 11.11
N LEU A 54 28.49 -28.16 9.99
CA LEU A 54 27.31 -27.70 9.29
C LEU A 54 26.03 -28.28 9.92
N SER A 55 25.24 -27.40 10.54
CA SER A 55 24.01 -27.73 11.28
C SER A 55 22.77 -27.25 10.53
N THR A 56 21.93 -28.15 10.01
CA THR A 56 20.79 -27.80 9.12
C THR A 56 19.41 -28.34 9.57
N PRO A 57 18.95 -28.08 10.81
CA PRO A 57 17.73 -28.67 11.37
C PRO A 57 16.43 -28.31 10.61
N TYR A 58 16.40 -27.20 9.84
CA TYR A 58 15.26 -26.92 8.95
C TYR A 58 14.95 -28.04 7.95
N LYS A 59 15.94 -28.89 7.59
CA LYS A 59 15.74 -30.00 6.65
C LYS A 59 14.78 -31.06 7.19
N SER A 60 14.71 -31.25 8.51
CA SER A 60 13.74 -32.15 9.15
C SER A 60 12.31 -31.61 8.98
N VAL A 61 12.09 -30.29 9.08
CA VAL A 61 10.78 -29.69 8.76
C VAL A 61 10.40 -29.95 7.31
N LEU A 62 11.34 -29.78 6.37
CA LEU A 62 11.08 -29.94 4.93
C LEU A 62 10.74 -31.38 4.50
N LYS A 63 11.01 -32.39 5.33
CA LYS A 63 10.53 -33.77 5.12
C LYS A 63 9.03 -33.91 5.34
N PHE A 64 8.45 -33.14 6.27
CA PHE A 64 7.04 -33.24 6.65
C PHE A 64 6.15 -32.10 6.12
N ASP A 65 6.70 -30.89 5.96
CA ASP A 65 6.00 -29.72 5.41
C ASP A 65 6.89 -29.03 4.37
N LYS A 66 6.42 -28.97 3.11
CA LYS A 66 7.17 -28.36 2.00
C LYS A 66 7.06 -26.84 1.91
N LYS A 67 6.20 -26.21 2.73
CA LYS A 67 5.87 -24.77 2.69
C LYS A 67 5.83 -24.08 4.08
N PRO A 68 6.71 -24.40 5.06
CA PRO A 68 6.46 -24.12 6.48
C PRO A 68 6.49 -22.62 6.86
N TYR A 69 7.02 -21.73 6.00
CA TYR A 69 7.38 -20.35 6.36
C TYR A 69 6.58 -19.24 5.65
N GLU A 70 5.40 -19.54 5.12
CA GLU A 70 4.61 -18.64 4.24
C GLU A 70 3.66 -17.64 4.98
N GLU A 71 3.65 -17.57 6.32
CA GLU A 71 2.73 -16.77 7.15
C GLU A 71 3.45 -15.51 7.74
N ARG A 72 2.91 -14.27 7.62
CA ARG A 72 3.73 -13.02 7.71
C ARG A 72 3.09 -11.73 8.30
N GLN A 73 3.94 -10.81 8.80
CA GLN A 73 3.60 -9.56 9.54
C GLN A 73 4.84 -8.59 9.72
N VAL A 74 4.73 -7.28 10.08
CA VAL A 74 5.81 -6.19 10.19
C VAL A 74 5.55 -5.07 11.27
N THR A 75 6.53 -4.50 12.03
CA THR A 75 6.33 -3.72 13.32
C THR A 75 6.94 -2.29 13.50
N GLY A 76 6.31 -1.45 14.36
CA GLY A 76 6.90 -0.79 15.56
C GLY A 76 6.89 0.77 15.69
N ASP A 77 5.86 1.40 16.30
CA ASP A 77 5.67 2.88 16.29
C ASP A 77 4.87 3.51 17.50
N CYS A 78 5.29 4.65 18.12
CA CYS A 78 4.53 5.42 19.16
C CYS A 78 4.80 6.96 19.30
N LEU A 79 3.82 7.72 19.85
CA LEU A 79 3.83 9.20 20.04
C LEU A 79 3.60 9.63 21.51
N VAL A 80 3.85 10.88 21.89
CA VAL A 80 3.63 11.37 23.28
C VAL A 80 2.21 11.88 23.56
N GLN A 81 1.84 11.96 24.84
CA GLN A 81 0.60 12.57 25.33
C GLN A 81 0.42 14.03 24.85
N GLY A 82 -0.81 14.46 24.60
CA GLY A 82 -1.17 15.81 24.14
C GLY A 82 -0.99 16.04 22.64
N THR A 83 -0.51 15.04 21.90
CA THR A 83 -0.36 15.11 20.45
C THR A 83 -1.72 15.22 19.77
N LYS A 84 -1.92 16.24 18.94
CA LYS A 84 -3.18 16.52 18.24
C LYS A 84 -3.32 15.69 16.98
N VAL A 85 -4.31 14.80 16.93
CA VAL A 85 -4.65 14.02 15.72
C VAL A 85 -5.77 14.72 14.95
N LEU A 86 -5.68 14.73 13.62
CA LEU A 86 -6.72 15.25 12.74
C LEU A 86 -7.87 14.22 12.60
N MET A 87 -9.03 14.57 13.15
CA MET A 87 -10.25 13.78 13.09
C MET A 87 -10.97 13.97 11.74
N SER A 88 -11.88 13.06 11.40
CA SER A 88 -12.57 13.04 10.09
C SER A 88 -13.62 14.13 9.89
N ASP A 89 -14.11 14.73 10.96
CA ASP A 89 -14.92 15.96 10.94
C ASP A 89 -14.05 17.23 10.74
N GLY A 90 -12.72 17.05 10.65
CA GLY A 90 -11.71 18.09 10.59
C GLY A 90 -11.39 18.75 11.94
N SER A 91 -11.87 18.19 13.06
CA SER A 91 -11.47 18.64 14.40
C SER A 91 -10.09 18.08 14.80
N PHE A 92 -9.52 18.59 15.89
CA PHE A 92 -8.26 18.07 16.45
C PHE A 92 -8.46 17.58 17.89
N LYS A 93 -8.30 16.27 18.10
CA LYS A 93 -8.40 15.61 19.42
C LYS A 93 -7.00 15.30 19.96
N ASN A 94 -6.78 15.22 21.27
CA ASN A 94 -5.52 14.68 21.79
C ASN A 94 -5.49 13.17 21.56
N ILE A 95 -4.32 12.59 21.29
CA ILE A 95 -4.17 11.16 20.97
C ILE A 95 -4.66 10.24 22.11
N GLU A 96 -4.51 10.66 23.36
CA GLU A 96 -4.99 9.96 24.55
C GLU A 96 -6.52 10.00 24.74
N ASP A 97 -7.21 10.96 24.11
CA ASP A 97 -8.67 11.14 24.20
C ASP A 97 -9.43 10.39 23.09
N ILE A 98 -8.72 9.81 22.10
CA ILE A 98 -9.33 9.13 20.95
C ILE A 98 -9.95 7.81 21.38
N GLN A 99 -11.12 7.49 20.82
CA GLN A 99 -11.89 6.28 21.11
C GLN A 99 -11.95 5.35 19.89
N ILE A 100 -12.01 4.04 20.14
CA ILE A 100 -12.19 3.03 19.08
C ILE A 100 -13.53 3.29 18.37
N GLY A 101 -13.51 3.30 17.03
CA GLY A 101 -14.64 3.65 16.17
C GLY A 101 -14.67 5.12 15.74
N GLU A 102 -13.99 6.03 16.43
CA GLU A 102 -13.78 7.39 15.91
C GLU A 102 -12.93 7.35 14.65
N SER A 103 -13.25 8.21 13.67
CA SER A 103 -12.54 8.23 12.38
C SER A 103 -11.57 9.40 12.29
N VAL A 104 -10.38 9.14 11.76
CA VAL A 104 -9.27 10.10 11.57
C VAL A 104 -8.91 10.24 10.09
N ILE A 105 -8.20 11.30 9.73
CA ILE A 105 -7.71 11.52 8.36
C ILE A 105 -6.32 10.89 8.17
N THR A 106 -6.18 10.13 7.10
CA THR A 106 -4.95 9.41 6.71
C THR A 106 -4.07 10.24 5.75
N HIS A 107 -2.88 9.75 5.42
CA HIS A 107 -2.02 10.41 4.41
C HIS A 107 -2.67 10.53 3.02
N ASN A 108 -3.57 9.60 2.67
CA ASN A 108 -4.36 9.63 1.44
C ASN A 108 -5.59 10.55 1.55
N ASN A 109 -5.70 11.36 2.61
CA ASN A 109 -6.82 12.28 2.85
C ASN A 109 -8.18 11.53 2.88
N ARG A 110 -8.15 10.29 3.38
CA ARG A 110 -9.31 9.41 3.57
C ARG A 110 -9.75 9.46 5.03
N SER A 111 -11.06 9.46 5.26
CA SER A 111 -11.63 9.15 6.58
C SER A 111 -11.53 7.65 6.83
N LYS A 112 -10.94 7.24 7.96
CA LYS A 112 -10.82 5.83 8.37
C LYS A 112 -11.01 5.68 9.87
N PRO A 113 -11.72 4.63 10.33
CA PRO A 113 -11.89 4.37 11.76
C PRO A 113 -10.58 3.92 12.41
N VAL A 114 -10.38 4.41 13.63
CA VAL A 114 -9.42 3.87 14.60
C VAL A 114 -10.00 2.56 15.13
N TYR A 115 -9.27 1.46 14.98
CA TYR A 115 -9.69 0.13 15.47
C TYR A 115 -8.94 -0.34 16.72
N GLU A 116 -7.88 0.37 17.11
CA GLU A 116 -7.09 0.06 18.31
C GLU A 116 -6.46 1.33 18.88
N LEU A 117 -6.36 1.37 20.20
CA LEU A 117 -5.63 2.40 20.96
C LEU A 117 -4.48 1.71 21.67
N ILE A 118 -3.27 2.20 21.45
CA ILE A 118 -2.07 1.77 22.17
C ILE A 118 -1.79 2.84 23.22
N ASN A 119 -1.63 2.42 24.47
CA ASN A 119 -1.24 3.27 25.61
C ASN A 119 -0.28 2.45 26.47
N LYS A 120 1.00 2.84 26.51
CA LYS A 120 2.06 2.08 27.20
C LYS A 120 3.15 3.01 27.75
N LEU A 121 3.96 2.53 28.68
CA LEU A 121 5.26 3.17 28.93
C LEU A 121 6.17 2.98 27.71
N PRO A 122 6.97 3.99 27.33
CA PRO A 122 7.85 3.90 26.17
C PRO A 122 8.98 2.90 26.42
N THR A 123 9.25 2.04 25.43
CA THR A 123 10.26 0.97 25.52
C THR A 123 11.68 1.55 25.57
N ASP A 124 11.93 2.61 24.80
CA ASP A 124 13.06 3.51 24.96
C ASP A 124 12.56 4.80 25.64
N LYS A 125 13.15 5.17 26.78
CA LYS A 125 12.77 6.39 27.52
C LYS A 125 13.19 7.67 26.80
N GLN A 126 13.95 7.60 25.70
CA GLN A 126 14.29 8.76 24.89
C GLN A 126 13.21 9.06 23.84
N ILE A 127 12.68 10.28 23.88
CA ILE A 127 11.81 10.84 22.84
C ILE A 127 12.54 11.93 22.04
N ASN A 128 12.11 12.11 20.79
CA ASN A 128 12.60 13.17 19.90
C ASN A 128 11.48 14.20 19.70
N HIS A 129 11.79 15.47 19.97
CA HIS A 129 10.94 16.62 19.71
C HIS A 129 11.41 17.24 18.40
N ILE A 130 10.63 17.02 17.34
CA ILE A 130 10.96 17.43 15.97
C ILE A 130 10.35 18.80 15.71
N HIS A 131 11.16 19.86 15.73
CA HIS A 131 10.73 21.22 15.45
C HIS A 131 10.72 21.50 13.95
N ILE A 132 9.60 22.01 13.43
CA ILE A 132 9.43 22.28 11.99
C ILE A 132 9.73 23.74 11.64
N LYS A 133 10.65 23.96 10.71
CA LYS A 133 11.03 25.28 10.21
C LYS A 133 9.84 25.93 9.49
N LYS A 134 9.67 27.24 9.69
CA LYS A 134 8.62 28.10 9.12
C LYS A 134 7.19 27.94 9.67
N TYR A 135 6.83 26.84 10.34
CA TYR A 135 5.41 26.60 10.71
C TYR A 135 5.13 26.59 12.22
N ASP A 136 6.13 26.82 13.09
CA ASP A 136 6.00 26.84 14.56
C ASP A 136 5.27 25.60 15.14
N LYS A 137 5.48 24.44 14.49
CA LYS A 137 4.94 23.13 14.88
C LYS A 137 6.06 22.25 15.43
N ILE A 138 5.69 21.37 16.36
CA ILE A 138 6.55 20.35 16.97
C ILE A 138 5.76 19.04 16.94
N LEU A 139 6.42 17.91 16.67
CA LEU A 139 5.87 16.58 16.96
C LEU A 139 6.87 15.80 17.82
N SER A 140 6.37 15.13 18.86
CA SER A 140 7.19 14.44 19.85
C SER A 140 6.84 12.96 19.89
N MET A 141 7.87 12.11 19.78
CA MET A 141 7.71 10.69 19.43
C MET A 141 8.85 9.83 19.97
N THR A 142 8.62 8.51 20.12
CA THR A 142 9.68 7.56 20.52
C THR A 142 10.72 7.38 19.42
N ASN A 143 11.94 6.94 19.77
CA ASN A 143 13.06 6.79 18.82
C ASN A 143 12.75 5.91 17.58
N ASP A 144 11.86 4.94 17.71
CA ASP A 144 11.41 4.01 16.66
C ASP A 144 10.29 4.55 15.74
N HIS A 145 9.50 5.53 16.20
CA HIS A 145 8.31 5.99 15.47
C HIS A 145 8.63 6.64 14.12
N LYS A 146 7.91 6.22 13.07
CA LYS A 146 8.11 6.65 11.69
C LYS A 146 7.19 7.80 11.30
N VAL A 147 7.81 8.82 10.72
CA VAL A 147 7.12 9.92 10.02
C VAL A 147 7.54 9.98 8.57
N MET A 148 6.64 10.49 7.72
CA MET A 148 6.91 10.54 6.28
C MET A 148 7.74 11.78 5.90
N VAL A 149 8.95 11.50 5.43
CA VAL A 149 9.90 12.44 4.83
C VAL A 149 9.76 12.41 3.31
N PHE A 150 10.01 13.55 2.67
CA PHE A 150 10.16 13.66 1.22
C PHE A 150 11.62 13.96 0.86
N ASN A 151 12.19 13.16 -0.04
CA ASN A 151 13.55 13.34 -0.55
C ASN A 151 13.58 13.17 -2.08
N ASP A 152 14.77 13.23 -2.69
CA ASP A 152 14.91 13.18 -4.16
C ASP A 152 14.41 11.85 -4.79
N SER A 153 14.24 10.79 -3.98
CA SER A 153 13.69 9.49 -4.40
C SER A 153 12.16 9.41 -4.26
N GLY A 154 11.52 10.33 -3.52
CA GLY A 154 10.07 10.34 -3.29
C GLY A 154 9.71 10.43 -1.80
N TYR A 155 8.82 9.52 -1.37
CA TYR A 155 8.34 9.43 0.01
C TYR A 155 9.01 8.29 0.78
N GLU A 156 9.43 8.55 2.01
CA GLU A 156 10.11 7.56 2.86
C GLU A 156 9.63 7.66 4.31
N TRP A 157 9.40 6.51 4.95
CA TRP A 157 9.04 6.40 6.36
C TRP A 157 10.30 6.33 7.22
N ILE A 158 10.74 7.47 7.77
CA ILE A 158 11.99 7.57 8.52
C ILE A 158 11.70 7.58 10.03
N GLU A 159 12.43 6.74 10.76
CA GLU A 159 12.37 6.66 12.23
C GLU A 159 12.88 7.94 12.89
N ALA A 160 12.23 8.35 13.98
CA ALA A 160 12.55 9.56 14.73
C ALA A 160 14.03 9.71 15.08
N LYS A 161 14.70 8.60 15.42
CA LYS A 161 16.14 8.54 15.74
C LYS A 161 17.07 8.83 14.56
N SER A 162 16.57 8.70 13.33
CA SER A 162 17.31 8.81 12.07
C SER A 162 17.06 10.12 11.31
N LEU A 163 16.06 10.90 11.72
CA LEU A 163 15.77 12.25 11.21
C LEU A 163 16.94 13.22 11.46
N LYS A 164 17.09 14.21 10.58
CA LYS A 164 18.14 15.23 10.60
C LYS A 164 17.57 16.63 10.37
N GLU A 165 18.29 17.65 10.84
CA GLU A 165 17.95 19.03 10.50
C GLU A 165 18.10 19.26 8.99
N GLY A 166 17.03 19.76 8.36
CA GLY A 166 16.93 19.90 6.91
C GLY A 166 15.94 18.94 6.24
N ASP A 167 15.69 17.76 6.80
CA ASP A 167 14.78 16.75 6.22
C ASP A 167 13.37 17.33 6.03
N LEU A 168 12.74 17.06 4.88
CA LEU A 168 11.47 17.67 4.50
C LEU A 168 10.27 16.80 4.93
N LEU A 169 9.65 17.13 6.05
CA LEU A 169 8.39 16.49 6.47
C LEU A 169 7.23 16.92 5.58
N VAL A 170 6.27 16.00 5.38
CA VAL A 170 5.08 16.22 4.56
C VAL A 170 3.92 16.74 5.43
N LEU A 171 3.41 17.92 5.09
CA LEU A 171 2.19 18.52 5.66
C LEU A 171 1.02 18.33 4.65
N PRO A 172 0.09 17.37 4.87
CA PRO A 172 -0.84 16.92 3.84
C PRO A 172 -1.85 17.97 3.38
N LYS A 173 -2.28 17.82 2.12
CA LYS A 173 -3.42 18.52 1.54
C LYS A 173 -4.73 17.94 2.07
N GLN A 174 -5.59 18.80 2.61
CA GLN A 174 -6.93 18.44 3.11
C GLN A 174 -8.02 18.57 2.02
N ASN A 175 -9.11 17.82 2.16
CA ASN A 175 -10.29 17.88 1.28
C ASN A 175 -11.25 19.00 1.72
N ASN A 176 -11.17 20.16 1.07
CA ASN A 176 -12.04 21.33 1.36
C ASN A 176 -13.41 21.25 0.64
N ASN A 177 -14.03 20.07 0.61
CA ASN A 177 -15.23 19.75 -0.18
C ASN A 177 -16.55 19.94 0.59
N SER A 178 -16.58 20.81 1.61
CA SER A 178 -17.82 21.18 2.31
C SER A 178 -18.71 22.07 1.43
N VAL A 179 -20.03 21.93 1.59
CA VAL A 179 -21.04 22.57 0.73
C VAL A 179 -21.16 24.07 1.03
N ASP A 180 -21.17 24.91 0.00
CA ASP A 180 -21.25 26.38 0.12
C ASP A 180 -22.64 26.92 0.54
N ASP A 181 -23.60 26.03 0.85
CA ASP A 181 -25.02 26.35 1.05
C ASP A 181 -25.52 26.20 2.50
N LYS A 182 -24.62 26.17 3.49
CA LYS A 182 -25.03 26.06 4.90
C LYS A 182 -25.87 27.29 5.33
N ILE A 183 -27.07 27.02 5.84
CA ILE A 183 -27.93 28.01 6.49
C ILE A 183 -27.70 27.95 8.01
N LEU A 184 -27.59 29.12 8.64
CA LEU A 184 -27.51 29.30 10.08
C LEU A 184 -28.86 29.81 10.60
N ASP A 185 -29.40 29.15 11.62
CA ASP A 185 -30.55 29.65 12.38
C ASP A 185 -30.05 30.47 13.57
N LEU A 186 -30.37 31.76 13.57
CA LEU A 186 -29.92 32.67 14.63
C LEU A 186 -30.55 32.41 16.00
N SER A 187 -31.63 31.62 16.12
CA SER A 187 -32.18 31.23 17.43
C SER A 187 -31.20 30.38 18.24
N ASN A 188 -30.32 29.61 17.58
CA ASN A 188 -29.36 28.70 18.23
C ASN A 188 -28.34 29.43 19.12
N TYR A 189 -28.13 30.73 18.92
CA TYR A 189 -27.17 31.54 19.67
C TYR A 189 -27.82 32.32 20.84
N ILE A 190 -29.14 32.16 21.05
CA ILE A 190 -29.92 32.86 22.09
C ILE A 190 -30.93 31.97 22.82
N SER A 191 -30.72 30.65 22.86
CA SER A 191 -31.63 29.68 23.49
C SER A 191 -31.86 29.88 25.00
N ASP A 192 -30.93 30.54 25.69
CA ASP A 192 -31.00 30.97 27.09
C ASP A 192 -31.77 32.29 27.30
N LEU A 193 -32.06 33.04 26.22
CA LEU A 193 -32.77 34.32 26.29
C LEU A 193 -34.25 34.16 25.92
N LYS A 194 -35.11 35.00 26.50
CA LYS A 194 -36.50 35.13 26.03
C LYS A 194 -36.50 35.91 24.71
N TYR A 195 -36.89 35.26 23.62
CA TYR A 195 -36.97 35.86 22.28
C TYR A 195 -38.36 35.66 21.65
N GLU A 196 -38.60 36.36 20.56
CA GLU A 196 -39.81 36.34 19.76
C GLU A 196 -39.44 36.12 18.29
N ILE A 197 -40.17 35.23 17.62
CA ILE A 197 -40.10 35.00 16.17
C ILE A 197 -41.35 35.59 15.55
N ILE A 198 -41.20 36.39 14.50
CA ILE A 198 -42.28 37.05 13.77
C ILE A 198 -42.00 36.87 12.28
N ASN A 199 -42.76 36.00 11.61
CA ASN A 199 -42.43 35.46 10.30
C ASN A 199 -40.98 34.92 10.31
N ASP A 200 -40.19 35.14 9.24
CA ASP A 200 -38.78 34.76 9.18
C ASP A 200 -37.83 35.72 9.93
N THR A 201 -38.34 36.55 10.85
CA THR A 201 -37.53 37.48 11.65
C THR A 201 -37.48 37.10 13.13
N ILE A 202 -36.37 37.44 13.79
CA ILE A 202 -36.11 37.12 15.19
C ILE A 202 -35.69 38.36 15.97
N ARG A 203 -36.17 38.49 17.21
CA ARG A 203 -35.73 39.53 18.17
C ARG A 203 -35.68 38.97 19.59
N VAL A 204 -34.72 39.42 20.40
CA VAL A 204 -34.80 39.23 21.85
C VAL A 204 -35.97 40.05 22.40
N LYS A 205 -36.68 39.54 23.41
CA LYS A 205 -37.88 40.19 23.96
C LYS A 205 -37.53 41.58 24.50
N PHE A 206 -38.43 42.54 24.27
CA PHE A 206 -38.22 43.98 24.49
C PHE A 206 -37.17 44.68 23.59
N SER A 207 -36.49 43.97 22.68
CA SER A 207 -35.68 44.61 21.63
C SER A 207 -36.57 45.33 20.61
N LYS A 208 -36.21 46.56 20.24
CA LYS A 208 -36.80 47.28 19.10
C LYS A 208 -36.23 46.84 17.74
N ASN A 209 -35.14 46.06 17.73
CA ASN A 209 -34.46 45.60 16.51
C ASN A 209 -34.77 44.13 16.24
N THR A 210 -35.30 43.84 15.05
CA THR A 210 -35.48 42.51 14.45
C THR A 210 -34.35 42.20 13.46
N LEU A 211 -33.94 40.93 13.37
CA LEU A 211 -33.02 40.42 12.35
C LEU A 211 -33.70 39.36 11.46
N LYS A 212 -33.13 39.07 10.29
CA LYS A 212 -33.42 37.83 9.55
C LYS A 212 -33.06 36.62 10.43
N ARG A 213 -33.96 35.65 10.62
CA ARG A 213 -33.71 34.45 11.45
C ARG A 213 -32.72 33.50 10.78
N PHE A 214 -32.95 33.21 9.51
CA PHE A 214 -32.13 32.31 8.72
C PHE A 214 -31.18 33.14 7.84
N ILE A 215 -29.87 32.88 7.96
CA ILE A 215 -28.84 33.53 7.14
C ILE A 215 -27.95 32.48 6.47
N LYS A 216 -27.47 32.76 5.26
CA LYS A 216 -26.50 31.89 4.59
C LYS A 216 -25.10 32.13 5.17
N LEU A 217 -24.38 31.08 5.49
CA LEU A 217 -22.92 31.15 5.64
C LEU A 217 -22.34 31.43 4.25
N SER A 218 -21.98 32.68 3.99
CA SER A 218 -21.57 33.18 2.68
C SER A 218 -20.14 33.68 2.67
N ASN A 219 -19.57 33.84 1.47
CA ASN A 219 -18.24 34.42 1.28
C ASN A 219 -18.11 35.83 1.87
N ASP A 220 -19.16 36.66 1.86
CA ASP A 220 -19.15 37.98 2.51
C ASP A 220 -19.30 37.90 4.03
N LEU A 221 -20.09 36.95 4.56
CA LEU A 221 -20.15 36.71 6.01
C LEU A 221 -18.80 36.20 6.53
N MET A 222 -18.15 35.28 5.82
CA MET A 222 -16.82 34.77 6.18
C MET A 222 -15.74 35.85 6.09
N TRP A 223 -15.80 36.75 5.11
CA TRP A 223 -14.93 37.94 5.05
C TRP A 223 -15.17 38.87 6.25
N LEU A 224 -16.43 39.12 6.62
CA LEU A 224 -16.77 39.95 7.77
C LEU A 224 -16.34 39.32 9.11
N ILE A 225 -16.43 37.99 9.24
CA ILE A 225 -15.90 37.22 10.38
C ILE A 225 -14.36 37.26 10.42
N GLY A 226 -13.70 37.21 9.26
CA GLY A 226 -12.26 37.40 9.15
C GLY A 226 -11.81 38.79 9.64
N LEU A 227 -12.49 39.84 9.19
CA LEU A 227 -12.22 41.21 9.63
C LEU A 227 -12.52 41.41 11.13
N TYR A 228 -13.49 40.68 11.68
CA TYR A 228 -13.72 40.63 13.13
C TYR A 228 -12.61 39.85 13.88
N ALA A 229 -12.00 38.83 13.26
CA ALA A 229 -10.83 38.15 13.81
C ALA A 229 -9.63 39.10 13.96
N ALA A 230 -9.50 40.11 13.09
CA ALA A 230 -8.59 41.24 13.24
C ALA A 230 -9.17 42.31 14.18
N GLU A 231 -9.77 43.37 13.61
CA GLU A 231 -10.20 44.62 14.27
C GLU A 231 -11.46 44.51 15.15
N GLY A 232 -12.05 43.31 15.21
CA GLY A 232 -13.29 43.03 15.92
C GLY A 232 -13.11 42.76 17.41
N GLY A 233 -14.08 43.25 18.19
CA GLY A 233 -14.29 42.90 19.59
C GLY A 233 -15.76 42.99 19.99
N VAL A 234 -16.07 42.47 21.19
CA VAL A 234 -17.38 42.62 21.84
C VAL A 234 -17.29 43.67 22.94
N ASP A 235 -18.22 44.62 22.91
CA ASP A 235 -18.35 45.75 23.84
C ASP A 235 -19.72 45.63 24.56
N GLY A 236 -19.93 46.42 25.61
CA GLY A 236 -21.15 46.41 26.42
C GLY A 236 -21.05 45.62 27.72
N ALA A 237 -21.86 46.02 28.70
CA ALA A 237 -21.84 45.45 30.05
C ALA A 237 -22.22 43.96 30.07
N ASN A 238 -23.09 43.55 29.13
CA ASN A 238 -23.50 42.16 28.93
C ASN A 238 -22.95 41.59 27.61
N LYS A 239 -21.90 42.21 27.05
CA LYS A 239 -21.32 41.87 25.74
C LYS A 239 -22.36 41.90 24.61
N GLU A 240 -23.26 42.89 24.64
CA GLU A 240 -24.45 42.94 23.79
C GLU A 240 -24.25 43.60 22.41
N ARG A 241 -23.02 43.93 22.03
CA ARG A 241 -22.70 44.65 20.77
C ARG A 241 -21.31 44.34 20.24
N ILE A 242 -21.15 44.28 18.91
CA ILE A 242 -19.83 44.19 18.26
C ILE A 242 -19.31 45.55 17.84
N THR A 243 -17.99 45.70 17.84
CA THR A 243 -17.27 46.87 17.33
C THR A 243 -16.13 46.43 16.41
N PHE A 244 -15.96 47.15 15.30
CA PHE A 244 -14.77 47.11 14.45
C PHE A 244 -14.06 48.46 14.60
N ASN A 245 -12.75 48.47 14.89
CA ASN A 245 -12.02 49.69 15.23
C ASN A 245 -11.01 50.06 14.13
N LEU A 246 -11.50 50.66 13.05
CA LEU A 246 -10.70 50.99 11.88
C LEU A 246 -9.91 52.29 12.05
N HIS A 247 -8.94 52.53 11.18
CA HIS A 247 -8.31 53.84 11.04
C HIS A 247 -9.23 54.81 10.27
N ILE A 248 -9.24 56.09 10.64
CA ILE A 248 -10.24 57.08 10.18
C ILE A 248 -10.25 57.33 8.66
N LYS A 249 -9.20 56.92 7.94
CA LYS A 249 -9.11 57.01 6.47
C LYS A 249 -9.73 55.81 5.72
N GLU A 250 -10.11 54.73 6.41
CA GLU A 250 -10.53 53.46 5.81
C GLU A 250 -12.03 53.44 5.49
N THR A 251 -12.49 54.51 4.83
CA THR A 251 -13.92 54.77 4.57
C THR A 251 -14.59 53.68 3.74
N GLN A 252 -13.90 53.14 2.72
CA GLN A 252 -14.41 52.04 1.89
C GLN A 252 -14.63 50.76 2.71
N LEU A 253 -13.73 50.45 3.64
CA LEU A 253 -13.80 49.29 4.52
C LEU A 253 -14.97 49.44 5.52
N ARG A 254 -15.05 50.62 6.16
CA ARG A 254 -16.16 51.05 7.03
C ARG A 254 -17.52 50.88 6.34
N ASP A 255 -17.65 51.37 5.11
CA ASP A 255 -18.92 51.37 4.39
C ASP A 255 -19.33 49.96 3.93
N ARG A 256 -18.37 49.10 3.55
CA ARG A 256 -18.63 47.68 3.28
C ARG A 256 -19.10 46.94 4.53
N ILE A 257 -18.52 47.18 5.71
CA ILE A 257 -18.98 46.59 6.98
C ILE A 257 -20.45 46.98 7.25
N ILE A 258 -20.78 48.26 7.12
CA ILE A 258 -22.14 48.78 7.37
C ILE A 258 -23.15 48.15 6.40
N TYR A 259 -22.79 48.08 5.11
CA TYR A 259 -23.60 47.42 4.08
C TYR A 259 -23.85 45.94 4.41
N LEU A 260 -22.80 45.16 4.68
CA LEU A 260 -22.92 43.72 4.94
C LEU A 260 -23.69 43.41 6.23
N LEU A 261 -23.54 44.22 7.28
CA LEU A 261 -24.34 44.08 8.51
C LEU A 261 -25.82 44.35 8.26
N SER A 262 -26.14 45.34 7.41
CA SER A 262 -27.51 45.66 7.00
C SER A 262 -28.09 44.58 6.09
N ASP A 263 -27.35 44.10 5.09
CA ASP A 263 -27.84 43.13 4.11
C ASP A 263 -27.97 41.72 4.70
N ILE A 264 -26.91 41.17 5.30
CA ILE A 264 -26.89 39.78 5.78
C ILE A 264 -27.89 39.58 6.93
N PHE A 265 -27.97 40.55 7.85
CA PHE A 265 -28.74 40.39 9.10
C PHE A 265 -30.01 41.25 9.18
N GLY A 266 -30.10 42.36 8.43
CA GLY A 266 -31.03 43.46 8.74
C GLY A 266 -30.55 44.36 9.88
N ALA A 267 -29.27 44.29 10.27
CA ALA A 267 -28.76 44.95 11.48
C ALA A 267 -28.34 46.41 11.21
N LYS A 268 -28.86 47.32 12.03
CA LYS A 268 -28.43 48.74 12.00
C LYS A 268 -27.06 48.91 12.67
N SER A 269 -26.20 49.65 11.98
CA SER A 269 -24.85 50.00 12.44
C SER A 269 -24.74 51.50 12.75
N SER A 270 -23.73 51.87 13.54
CA SER A 270 -23.50 53.22 14.04
C SER A 270 -22.00 53.55 14.00
N ILE A 271 -21.65 54.79 13.65
CA ILE A 271 -20.25 55.22 13.45
C ILE A 271 -19.85 56.15 14.59
N PHE A 272 -18.70 55.89 15.21
CA PHE A 272 -18.10 56.75 16.22
C PHE A 272 -16.65 57.09 15.84
N ASN A 273 -16.41 58.35 15.43
CA ASN A 273 -15.08 58.83 15.09
C ASN A 273 -14.39 59.45 16.31
N ARG A 274 -13.15 59.05 16.56
CA ARG A 274 -12.22 59.69 17.49
C ARG A 274 -11.08 60.28 16.69
N VAL A 275 -11.26 61.53 16.25
CA VAL A 275 -10.35 62.22 15.33
C VAL A 275 -8.97 62.42 15.97
N ASP A 276 -8.96 62.69 17.28
CA ASP A 276 -7.77 62.76 18.15
C ASP A 276 -6.95 61.47 18.18
N GLN A 277 -7.60 60.31 18.06
CA GLN A 277 -6.97 58.99 18.05
C GLN A 277 -6.82 58.41 16.64
N ASN A 278 -7.28 59.12 15.60
CA ASN A 278 -7.42 58.62 14.23
C ASN A 278 -8.24 57.32 14.09
N VAL A 279 -9.21 57.06 14.98
CA VAL A 279 -10.05 55.84 14.98
C VAL A 279 -11.45 56.11 14.44
N CYS A 280 -11.95 55.22 13.60
CA CYS A 280 -13.35 55.12 13.17
C CYS A 280 -13.93 53.78 13.67
N CYS A 281 -14.76 53.83 14.71
CA CYS A 281 -15.39 52.66 15.29
C CYS A 281 -16.76 52.41 14.63
N VAL A 282 -16.93 51.27 13.97
CA VAL A 282 -18.24 50.79 13.49
C VAL A 282 -18.84 49.86 14.54
N ARG A 283 -19.97 50.26 15.12
CA ARG A 283 -20.67 49.53 16.19
C ARG A 283 -22.02 48.99 15.71
N CYS A 284 -22.25 47.70 15.90
CA CYS A 284 -23.54 47.05 15.72
C CYS A 284 -24.11 46.60 17.07
N SER A 285 -25.16 47.27 17.54
CA SER A 285 -25.77 47.03 18.85
C SER A 285 -26.86 45.96 18.78
N ASN A 286 -26.42 44.70 18.67
CA ASN A 286 -27.33 43.54 18.71
C ASN A 286 -26.64 42.30 19.32
N ILE A 287 -27.23 41.78 20.41
CA ILE A 287 -26.75 40.61 21.16
C ILE A 287 -26.70 39.32 20.32
N ILE A 288 -27.60 39.15 19.35
CA ILE A 288 -27.66 37.96 18.49
C ILE A 288 -26.41 37.93 17.59
N VAL A 289 -26.08 39.07 16.98
CA VAL A 289 -24.86 39.25 16.17
C VAL A 289 -23.62 39.10 17.05
N ALA A 290 -23.60 39.72 18.23
CA ALA A 290 -22.48 39.62 19.16
C ALA A 290 -22.16 38.18 19.58
N ARG A 291 -23.17 37.37 19.87
CA ARG A 291 -22.99 35.96 20.22
C ARG A 291 -22.61 35.07 19.04
N LEU A 292 -23.15 35.34 17.85
CA LEU A 292 -22.73 34.65 16.62
C LEU A 292 -21.23 34.84 16.35
N PHE A 293 -20.77 36.09 16.34
CA PHE A 293 -19.36 36.41 16.10
C PHE A 293 -18.44 35.91 17.21
N ALA A 294 -18.88 35.97 18.48
CA ALA A 294 -18.14 35.39 19.61
C ALA A 294 -18.13 33.85 19.62
N ASN A 295 -19.08 33.18 18.96
CA ASN A 295 -19.01 31.74 18.73
C ASN A 295 -18.01 31.38 17.61
N PHE A 296 -17.97 32.15 16.53
CA PHE A 296 -17.03 31.92 15.42
C PHE A 296 -15.58 32.25 15.78
N VAL A 297 -15.36 33.33 16.56
CA VAL A 297 -14.03 33.74 17.06
C VAL A 297 -14.10 33.89 18.57
N LYS A 298 -13.77 32.79 19.26
CA LYS A 298 -13.86 32.64 20.72
C LYS A 298 -12.68 33.33 21.41
N GLY A 299 -12.89 33.87 22.60
CA GLY A 299 -11.84 34.46 23.44
C GLY A 299 -11.72 35.99 23.39
N ASN A 300 -10.55 36.51 23.76
CA ASN A 300 -10.19 37.93 23.70
C ASN A 300 -8.92 38.12 22.83
N GLN A 301 -8.41 39.34 22.65
CA GLN A 301 -7.24 39.61 21.78
C GLN A 301 -6.01 38.71 22.00
N TRP A 302 -5.79 38.19 23.21
CA TRP A 302 -4.69 37.27 23.52
C TRP A 302 -5.05 35.79 23.26
N THR A 303 -6.34 35.45 23.27
CA THR A 303 -6.87 34.08 23.25
C THR A 303 -7.87 33.83 22.11
N LYS A 304 -7.87 34.67 21.05
CA LYS A 304 -8.69 34.47 19.84
C LYS A 304 -8.43 33.05 19.30
N ASN A 305 -9.48 32.25 19.20
CA ASN A 305 -9.46 30.89 18.66
C ASN A 305 -10.64 30.72 17.69
N LEU A 306 -10.37 30.14 16.52
CA LEU A 306 -11.39 29.94 15.49
C LEU A 306 -12.21 28.68 15.76
N ASP A 307 -13.49 28.74 15.44
CA ASP A 307 -14.36 27.57 15.51
C ASP A 307 -14.12 26.58 14.37
N ASN A 308 -14.41 25.29 14.60
CA ASN A 308 -14.34 24.23 13.59
C ASN A 308 -15.18 24.55 12.35
N GLU A 309 -16.29 25.30 12.48
CA GLU A 309 -17.06 25.77 11.34
C GLU A 309 -16.25 26.62 10.36
N ILE A 310 -15.25 27.39 10.83
CA ILE A 310 -14.31 28.11 9.98
C ILE A 310 -13.24 27.15 9.44
N LEU A 311 -12.62 26.36 10.34
CA LEU A 311 -11.50 25.47 10.00
C LEU A 311 -11.86 24.42 8.96
N ASN A 312 -13.14 24.03 8.90
CA ASN A 312 -13.67 23.01 7.99
C ASN A 312 -14.66 23.56 6.94
N SER A 313 -14.74 24.89 6.83
CA SER A 313 -15.47 25.55 5.74
C SER A 313 -14.84 25.29 4.36
N SER A 314 -15.57 25.62 3.31
CA SER A 314 -15.15 25.38 1.93
C SER A 314 -13.87 26.15 1.57
N LYS A 315 -13.24 25.76 0.47
CA LYS A 315 -12.08 26.48 -0.09
C LYS A 315 -12.33 27.98 -0.23
N TRP A 316 -13.52 28.39 -0.67
CA TRP A 316 -13.87 29.79 -0.88
C TRP A 316 -14.14 30.52 0.44
N HIS A 317 -14.89 29.92 1.35
CA HIS A 317 -15.13 30.46 2.68
C HIS A 317 -13.83 30.67 3.48
N LYS A 318 -12.89 29.72 3.43
CA LYS A 318 -11.54 29.86 3.99
C LYS A 318 -10.75 31.02 3.38
N LEU A 319 -10.81 31.20 2.06
CA LEU A 319 -10.14 32.29 1.35
C LEU A 319 -10.76 33.65 1.69
N SER A 320 -12.08 33.75 1.76
CA SER A 320 -12.79 34.95 2.20
C SER A 320 -12.44 35.33 3.64
N PHE A 321 -12.39 34.37 4.56
CA PHE A 321 -11.97 34.61 5.93
C PHE A 321 -10.52 35.12 6.01
N LEU A 322 -9.58 34.46 5.33
CA LEU A 322 -8.19 34.90 5.27
C LEU A 322 -8.07 36.31 4.67
N ARG A 323 -8.88 36.62 3.64
CA ARG A 323 -8.93 37.95 3.02
C ARG A 323 -9.46 38.99 3.99
N GLY A 324 -10.55 38.71 4.70
CA GLY A 324 -11.12 39.61 5.71
C GLY A 324 -10.16 39.92 6.85
N TRP A 325 -9.48 38.89 7.38
CA TRP A 325 -8.43 39.08 8.40
C TRP A 325 -7.26 39.92 7.86
N SER A 326 -6.84 39.64 6.62
CA SER A 326 -5.77 40.33 5.91
C SER A 326 -6.10 41.76 5.48
N ASP A 327 -7.39 42.11 5.35
CA ASP A 327 -7.84 43.48 5.08
C ASP A 327 -7.93 44.34 6.36
N GLY A 328 -7.59 43.79 7.54
CA GLY A 328 -7.41 44.50 8.82
C GLY A 328 -6.00 44.34 9.40
N ASP A 329 -5.67 43.18 9.99
CA ASP A 329 -4.37 42.87 10.60
C ASP A 329 -3.21 42.77 9.57
N GLY A 330 -3.50 42.88 8.26
CA GLY A 330 -2.60 42.57 7.16
C GLY A 330 -2.01 43.79 6.44
N SER A 331 -0.74 43.67 6.07
CA SER A 331 -0.01 44.66 5.25
C SER A 331 0.53 44.00 3.98
N VAL A 332 0.06 44.45 2.81
CA VAL A 332 0.51 44.01 1.48
C VAL A 332 1.50 45.03 0.92
N THR A 333 2.68 44.58 0.49
CA THR A 333 3.68 45.39 -0.19
C THR A 333 3.93 44.89 -1.61
N THR A 334 3.93 45.80 -2.58
CA THR A 334 3.86 45.49 -4.03
C THR A 334 5.18 45.69 -4.79
N GLU A 335 6.03 46.64 -4.35
CA GLU A 335 7.04 47.26 -5.23
C GLU A 335 8.33 46.46 -5.48
N LYS A 336 8.84 45.69 -4.49
CA LYS A 336 10.18 45.05 -4.61
C LYS A 336 10.24 43.57 -4.25
N ARG A 337 9.45 43.11 -3.29
CA ARG A 337 9.15 41.69 -3.04
C ARG A 337 7.71 41.59 -2.60
N ARG A 338 6.85 41.02 -3.44
CA ARG A 338 5.41 40.90 -3.17
C ARG A 338 5.22 40.08 -1.90
N LYS A 339 4.77 40.74 -0.83
CA LYS A 339 4.70 40.17 0.51
C LYS A 339 3.43 40.64 1.20
N LEU A 340 2.71 39.69 1.78
CA LEU A 340 1.65 39.94 2.75
C LEU A 340 2.18 39.60 4.15
N VAL A 341 1.89 40.45 5.13
CA VAL A 341 2.29 40.30 6.53
C VAL A 341 1.08 40.52 7.42
N GLY A 342 0.55 39.47 8.04
CA GLY A 342 -0.45 39.57 9.09
C GLY A 342 0.17 39.37 10.47
N VAL A 343 -0.35 40.01 11.52
CA VAL A 343 0.25 39.96 12.87
C VAL A 343 -0.83 39.87 13.94
N SER A 344 -0.69 38.96 14.91
CA SER A 344 -1.57 38.94 16.08
C SER A 344 -0.80 38.67 17.38
N VAL A 345 -1.36 39.12 18.51
CA VAL A 345 -0.85 38.80 19.86
C VAL A 345 -1.46 37.51 20.43
N SER A 346 -2.30 36.81 19.67
CA SER A 346 -2.77 35.46 20.02
C SER A 346 -2.04 34.39 19.22
N LYS A 347 -1.35 33.47 19.93
CA LYS A 347 -0.70 32.32 19.31
C LYS A 347 -1.71 31.39 18.64
N THR A 348 -2.84 31.15 19.30
CA THR A 348 -3.89 30.23 18.84
C THR A 348 -4.49 30.67 17.51
N LEU A 349 -4.91 31.93 17.38
CA LEU A 349 -5.40 32.49 16.10
C LEU A 349 -4.38 32.32 14.97
N ILE A 350 -3.10 32.56 15.24
CA ILE A 350 -2.03 32.47 14.22
C ILE A 350 -1.75 31.01 13.84
N HIS A 351 -1.87 30.06 14.78
CA HIS A 351 -1.85 28.62 14.48
C HIS A 351 -3.10 28.20 13.68
N ASN A 352 -4.31 28.66 14.03
CA ASN A 352 -5.52 28.42 13.25
C ASN A 352 -5.37 28.92 11.79
N ILE A 353 -4.83 30.14 11.61
CA ILE A 353 -4.55 30.72 10.30
C ILE A 353 -3.50 29.88 9.55
N SER A 354 -2.48 29.38 10.23
CA SER A 354 -1.49 28.46 9.65
C SER A 354 -2.13 27.17 9.14
N ASP A 355 -3.03 26.56 9.93
CA ASP A 355 -3.74 25.34 9.54
C ASP A 355 -4.71 25.58 8.37
N ILE A 356 -5.42 26.72 8.34
CA ILE A 356 -6.21 27.13 7.16
C ILE A 356 -5.29 27.27 5.93
N LEU A 357 -4.15 27.95 6.04
CA LEU A 357 -3.19 28.13 4.95
C LEU A 357 -2.61 26.79 4.46
N ILE A 358 -2.30 25.84 5.36
CA ILE A 358 -1.87 24.47 5.02
C ILE A 358 -3.00 23.73 4.30
N SER A 359 -4.25 23.79 4.79
CA SER A 359 -5.40 23.15 4.16
C SER A 359 -5.67 23.64 2.74
N LEU A 360 -5.35 24.91 2.46
CA LEU A 360 -5.44 25.56 1.14
C LEU A 360 -4.16 25.43 0.29
N GLN A 361 -3.12 24.77 0.81
CA GLN A 361 -1.79 24.64 0.17
C GLN A 361 -1.17 26.00 -0.17
N ILE A 362 -1.21 26.92 0.79
CA ILE A 362 -0.63 28.26 0.75
C ILE A 362 0.63 28.28 1.62
N GLN A 363 1.80 28.34 0.98
CA GLN A 363 3.07 28.38 1.69
C GLN A 363 3.25 29.73 2.38
N HIS A 364 3.61 29.69 3.66
CA HIS A 364 3.83 30.85 4.50
C HIS A 364 4.99 30.60 5.50
N THR A 365 5.31 31.61 6.29
CA THR A 365 6.24 31.52 7.42
C THR A 365 5.60 32.15 8.66
N ILE A 366 5.65 31.48 9.80
CA ILE A 366 5.41 32.08 11.13
C ILE A 366 6.73 32.63 11.67
N THR A 367 6.73 33.88 12.10
CA THR A 367 7.85 34.56 12.76
C THR A 367 7.39 35.06 14.14
N ILE A 368 8.11 34.71 15.20
CA ILE A 368 7.86 35.26 16.55
C ILE A 368 8.51 36.64 16.64
N ARG A 369 7.74 37.66 17.02
CA ARG A 369 8.19 39.03 17.30
C ARG A 369 8.38 39.21 18.80
N PRO A 370 9.61 39.51 19.29
CA PRO A 370 9.84 39.72 20.71
C PRO A 370 9.10 40.96 21.25
N PRO A 371 8.76 40.98 22.55
CA PRO A 371 8.08 42.12 23.19
C PRO A 371 8.90 43.41 23.13
N ARG A 372 8.20 44.54 22.99
CA ARG A 372 8.76 45.89 23.16
C ARG A 372 8.44 46.40 24.57
N LYS A 373 9.05 47.53 25.00
CA LYS A 373 8.89 48.14 26.35
C LYS A 373 7.45 48.31 26.89
N LYS A 374 6.40 48.22 26.06
CA LYS A 374 4.98 48.24 26.45
C LYS A 374 4.10 47.24 25.66
N SER A 375 4.66 46.17 25.07
CA SER A 375 3.88 45.14 24.35
C SER A 375 4.24 43.73 24.82
N LYS A 376 3.32 42.77 24.66
CA LYS A 376 3.68 41.35 24.74
C LYS A 376 4.43 40.90 23.48
N GLU A 377 4.86 39.64 23.50
CA GLU A 377 5.22 38.88 22.29
C GLU A 377 4.04 38.88 21.30
N ALA A 378 4.36 38.83 20.01
CA ALA A 378 3.38 38.73 18.93
C ALA A 378 3.85 37.74 17.86
N TYR A 379 2.92 37.16 17.11
CA TYR A 379 3.19 36.18 16.07
C TYR A 379 2.81 36.77 14.71
N GLN A 380 3.71 36.64 13.75
CA GLN A 380 3.61 37.20 12.40
C GLN A 380 3.47 36.07 11.38
N VAL A 381 2.49 36.17 10.49
CA VAL A 381 2.34 35.28 9.32
C VAL A 381 2.78 36.01 8.07
N ASP A 382 3.78 35.46 7.39
CA ASP A 382 4.37 36.00 6.18
C ASP A 382 4.04 35.14 4.95
N LEU A 383 3.39 35.73 3.93
CA LEU A 383 3.24 35.14 2.61
C LEU A 383 4.12 35.91 1.60
N TYR A 384 4.69 35.19 0.64
CA TYR A 384 5.65 35.73 -0.32
C TYR A 384 5.33 35.30 -1.76
N GLY A 385 5.59 36.19 -2.72
CA GLY A 385 5.57 35.86 -4.14
C GLY A 385 4.18 35.47 -4.65
N ASP A 386 4.10 34.32 -5.32
CA ASP A 386 2.86 33.81 -5.91
C ASP A 386 1.80 33.36 -4.88
N GLN A 387 2.19 33.20 -3.61
CA GLN A 387 1.28 32.81 -2.53
C GLN A 387 0.31 33.95 -2.16
N VAL A 388 0.72 35.22 -2.32
CA VAL A 388 -0.13 36.39 -2.05
C VAL A 388 -1.36 36.39 -2.97
N TYR A 389 -1.19 35.98 -4.22
CA TYR A 389 -2.26 35.91 -5.22
C TYR A 389 -3.34 34.87 -4.95
N LYS A 390 -3.10 33.94 -4.02
CA LYS A 390 -4.13 32.99 -3.59
C LYS A 390 -5.20 33.67 -2.73
N ILE A 391 -4.87 34.80 -2.08
CA ILE A 391 -5.77 35.63 -1.25
C ILE A 391 -6.14 36.96 -1.95
N TYR A 392 -5.25 37.48 -2.81
CA TYR A 392 -5.44 38.69 -3.63
C TYR A 392 -5.28 38.38 -5.14
N PRO A 393 -6.21 37.65 -5.79
CA PRO A 393 -6.12 37.28 -7.21
C PRO A 393 -6.00 38.48 -8.15
N GLU A 394 -6.60 39.61 -7.79
CA GLU A 394 -6.60 40.86 -8.56
C GLU A 394 -5.19 41.43 -8.79
N LEU A 395 -4.25 41.16 -7.88
CA LEU A 395 -2.86 41.61 -7.98
C LEU A 395 -2.00 40.78 -8.95
N SER A 396 -2.53 39.67 -9.48
CA SER A 396 -1.79 38.74 -10.36
C SER A 396 -1.49 39.30 -11.76
N THR A 397 -2.21 40.33 -12.19
CA THR A 397 -2.03 41.01 -13.49
C THR A 397 -0.76 41.85 -13.56
N MET A 398 -0.22 42.27 -12.42
CA MET A 398 0.99 43.11 -12.36
C MET A 398 2.26 42.28 -12.57
N THR A 399 2.85 42.35 -13.77
CA THR A 399 4.20 41.89 -14.18
C THR A 399 4.68 40.50 -13.70
N LYS A 400 4.94 39.59 -14.66
CA LYS A 400 5.54 38.27 -14.45
C LYS A 400 7.01 38.32 -14.00
N VAL A 401 7.27 38.59 -12.72
CA VAL A 401 8.60 38.40 -12.11
C VAL A 401 8.86 36.90 -11.90
N ARG A 402 9.90 36.35 -12.52
CA ARG A 402 10.37 34.98 -12.27
C ARG A 402 11.04 34.91 -10.88
N SER A 403 10.29 34.56 -9.83
CA SER A 403 10.89 34.28 -8.52
C SER A 403 11.60 32.91 -8.50
N LYS A 404 12.90 32.90 -8.18
CA LYS A 404 13.62 31.67 -7.76
C LYS A 404 13.19 31.27 -6.34
N GLN A 405 11.91 30.95 -6.15
CA GLN A 405 11.43 30.29 -4.93
C GLN A 405 11.37 28.79 -5.16
N ASN A 406 12.16 28.03 -4.41
CA ASN A 406 12.03 26.58 -4.35
C ASN A 406 10.64 26.26 -3.79
N ARG A 407 9.74 25.77 -4.66
CA ARG A 407 8.40 25.33 -4.27
C ARG A 407 8.49 24.08 -3.42
N LEU A 408 8.43 24.26 -2.11
CA LEU A 408 8.40 23.17 -1.13
C LEU A 408 7.00 22.55 -1.11
N THR A 409 6.69 21.79 -2.16
CA THR A 409 5.40 21.12 -2.39
C THR A 409 5.61 19.79 -3.10
N CYS A 410 4.88 18.77 -2.69
CA CYS A 410 4.84 17.44 -3.29
C CYS A 410 3.39 17.08 -3.68
N SER A 411 3.11 15.87 -4.19
CA SER A 411 1.74 15.47 -4.56
C SER A 411 0.80 15.33 -3.35
N LEU A 412 1.33 14.87 -2.20
CA LEU A 412 0.58 14.73 -0.95
C LEU A 412 0.39 16.05 -0.18
N GLY A 413 1.25 17.06 -0.33
CA GLY A 413 1.13 18.28 0.47
C GLY A 413 2.27 19.30 0.39
N LEU A 414 2.29 20.23 1.35
CA LEU A 414 3.41 21.17 1.54
C LEU A 414 4.60 20.45 2.17
N LEU A 415 5.81 20.90 1.86
CA LEU A 415 7.05 20.36 2.43
C LEU A 415 7.62 21.31 3.48
N ALA A 416 8.11 20.74 4.58
CA ALA A 416 8.44 21.47 5.78
C ALA A 416 9.75 20.96 6.40
N PRO A 417 10.88 21.69 6.23
CA PRO A 417 12.18 21.22 6.73
C PRO A 417 12.22 21.18 8.25
N ILE A 418 12.83 20.14 8.83
CA ILE A 418 13.17 20.10 10.26
C ILE A 418 14.15 21.26 10.56
N SER A 419 13.85 22.07 11.57
CA SER A 419 14.71 23.17 12.05
C SER A 419 15.56 22.82 13.26
N LYS A 420 15.12 21.85 14.07
CA LYS A 420 15.82 21.39 15.27
C LYS A 420 15.27 20.04 15.71
N ILE A 421 16.14 19.18 16.24
CA ILE A 421 15.74 17.99 16.99
C ILE A 421 16.22 18.16 18.44
N ILE A 422 15.32 17.99 19.41
CA ILE A 422 15.68 17.94 20.84
C ILE A 422 15.37 16.53 21.34
N LYS A 423 16.30 15.92 22.08
CA LYS A 423 16.11 14.63 22.75
C LYS A 423 15.86 14.85 24.23
N GLU A 424 14.83 14.20 24.78
CA GLU A 424 14.45 14.30 26.19
C GLU A 424 14.21 12.90 26.77
N THR A 425 14.44 12.74 28.08
CA THR A 425 14.10 11.51 28.81
C THR A 425 12.67 11.61 29.34
N TYR A 426 11.78 10.80 28.78
CA TYR A 426 10.35 10.80 29.07
C TYR A 426 9.94 9.51 29.78
N THR A 427 9.28 9.66 30.93
CA THR A 427 8.87 8.56 31.82
C THR A 427 7.37 8.33 31.84
N ASN A 428 6.60 9.14 31.13
CA ASN A 428 5.14 9.06 31.08
C ASN A 428 4.70 8.18 29.90
N ASN A 429 3.41 7.85 29.82
CA ASN A 429 2.90 6.98 28.77
C ASN A 429 3.00 7.61 27.38
N VAL A 430 3.29 6.76 26.40
CA VAL A 430 3.21 7.03 24.97
C VAL A 430 2.03 6.29 24.36
N TYR A 431 1.47 6.91 23.33
CA TYR A 431 0.20 6.57 22.71
C TYR A 431 0.39 6.32 21.22
N CYS A 432 -0.42 5.43 20.65
CA CYS A 432 -0.52 5.27 19.19
C CYS A 432 -1.94 4.82 18.84
N ILE A 433 -2.35 5.02 17.59
CA ILE A 433 -3.68 4.61 17.12
C ILE A 433 -3.54 3.77 15.84
N ASN A 434 -4.21 2.62 15.80
CA ASN A 434 -4.21 1.81 14.58
C ASN A 434 -5.42 2.16 13.72
N VAL A 435 -5.14 2.65 12.52
CA VAL A 435 -6.13 3.16 11.57
C VAL A 435 -6.32 2.16 10.45
N LYS A 436 -7.59 1.88 10.13
CA LYS A 436 -7.97 0.84 9.18
C LYS A 436 -7.51 1.15 7.75
N ASP A 437 -7.05 0.14 7.03
CA ASP A 437 -6.62 0.10 5.62
C ASP A 437 -5.41 0.99 5.23
N ASP A 438 -5.24 2.18 5.81
CA ASP A 438 -4.19 3.15 5.46
C ASP A 438 -2.95 3.08 6.37
N HIS A 439 -3.02 2.36 7.50
CA HIS A 439 -1.90 2.10 8.42
C HIS A 439 -1.17 3.36 8.92
N SER A 440 -1.89 4.49 8.99
CA SER A 440 -1.33 5.81 9.23
C SER A 440 -2.37 6.85 9.63
N PHE A 441 -1.91 7.96 10.22
CA PHE A 441 -2.73 9.10 10.65
C PHE A 441 -1.93 10.40 10.61
N ILE A 442 -2.61 11.53 10.84
CA ILE A 442 -2.01 12.86 10.85
C ILE A 442 -1.89 13.37 12.30
N ALA A 443 -0.66 13.53 12.79
CA ALA A 443 -0.30 13.95 14.13
C ALA A 443 0.42 15.32 14.13
N ASN A 444 -0.11 16.30 14.85
CA ASN A 444 0.28 17.73 14.84
C ASN A 444 0.33 18.39 13.44
N GLY A 445 -0.22 17.73 12.41
CA GLY A 445 -0.14 18.12 11.00
C GLY A 445 0.94 17.41 10.17
N ILE A 446 1.69 16.47 10.76
CA ILE A 446 2.64 15.57 10.09
C ILE A 446 2.01 14.16 9.95
N ILE A 447 2.55 13.30 9.08
CA ILE A 447 2.04 11.96 8.79
C ILE A 447 2.86 10.87 9.55
N SER A 448 2.17 9.91 10.19
CA SER A 448 2.68 8.87 11.14
C SER A 448 2.18 7.43 10.83
N HIS A 449 2.82 6.36 11.37
CA HIS A 449 2.74 4.93 10.94
C HIS A 449 2.33 3.87 12.03
N ASN A 450 2.20 2.54 11.71
CA ASN A 450 1.92 1.41 12.66
C ASN A 450 2.51 -0.05 12.37
N CYS A 451 1.98 -1.15 12.97
CA CYS A 451 2.69 -2.42 13.35
C CYS A 451 1.96 -3.79 12.99
N VAL A 452 2.38 -5.08 13.22
CA VAL A 452 3.44 -5.87 13.99
C VAL A 452 3.92 -7.16 13.23
N SER A 453 5.07 -7.83 13.59
CA SER A 453 5.75 -9.06 13.01
C SER A 453 5.64 -10.48 13.72
N HIS A 454 6.23 -11.59 13.14
CA HIS A 454 5.72 -13.01 13.23
C HIS A 454 6.58 -14.25 13.71
N GLY A 455 7.86 -14.14 14.10
CA GLY A 455 8.82 -15.29 14.08
C GLY A 455 8.71 -16.52 15.02
N THR A 456 8.15 -16.46 16.24
CA THR A 456 8.37 -17.53 17.26
C THR A 456 7.91 -18.92 16.84
N ARG A 457 6.76 -19.04 16.17
CA ARG A 457 6.18 -20.32 15.73
C ARG A 457 7.14 -21.13 14.84
N ASN A 458 7.88 -20.46 13.97
CA ASN A 458 8.84 -21.09 13.07
C ASN A 458 9.98 -21.81 13.81
N ALA A 459 10.42 -21.28 14.96
CA ALA A 459 11.51 -21.88 15.73
C ALA A 459 11.07 -23.19 16.39
N CYS A 460 9.85 -23.22 16.94
CA CYS A 460 9.31 -24.39 17.63
C CYS A 460 8.91 -25.51 16.66
N ASP A 461 8.40 -25.17 15.46
CA ASP A 461 8.19 -26.12 14.37
C ASP A 461 9.49 -26.85 13.96
N ILE A 462 10.65 -26.21 14.13
CA ILE A 462 11.96 -26.81 13.80
C ILE A 462 12.37 -27.85 14.84
N SER A 463 12.37 -27.50 16.13
CA SER A 463 12.79 -28.43 17.20
C SER A 463 11.98 -29.73 17.16
N ARG A 464 10.64 -29.62 17.11
CA ARG A 464 9.73 -30.77 17.02
C ARG A 464 9.97 -31.63 15.79
N ALA A 465 10.36 -31.03 14.65
CA ALA A 465 10.68 -31.81 13.47
C ALA A 465 11.95 -32.65 13.66
N VAL A 466 12.95 -32.15 14.39
CA VAL A 466 14.21 -32.87 14.66
C VAL A 466 14.01 -33.96 15.71
N GLU A 467 13.19 -33.72 16.73
CA GLU A 467 12.80 -34.73 17.74
C GLU A 467 12.15 -35.96 17.06
N ILE A 468 11.26 -35.76 16.08
CA ILE A 468 10.67 -36.84 15.28
C ILE A 468 11.69 -37.48 14.31
N ASP A 469 12.42 -36.66 13.54
CA ASP A 469 13.19 -37.10 12.37
C ASP A 469 14.61 -37.63 12.68
N VAL A 470 15.24 -37.11 13.73
CA VAL A 470 16.66 -37.36 14.05
C VAL A 470 16.81 -38.07 15.38
N ASN A 471 16.05 -37.68 16.41
CA ASN A 471 16.05 -38.38 17.70
C ASN A 471 15.22 -39.69 17.66
N GLY A 472 14.29 -39.81 16.68
CA GLY A 472 13.43 -40.98 16.52
C GLY A 472 12.35 -41.09 17.61
N GLU A 473 11.91 -39.95 18.15
CA GLU A 473 10.92 -39.92 19.22
C GLU A 473 9.54 -40.36 18.72
N LYS A 474 8.73 -40.94 19.61
CA LYS A 474 7.46 -41.58 19.27
C LYS A 474 6.32 -40.56 19.17
N GLU A 475 6.49 -39.61 18.27
CA GLU A 475 5.55 -38.55 17.93
C GLU A 475 5.17 -38.63 16.43
N SER A 476 4.08 -37.98 16.02
CA SER A 476 3.66 -37.87 14.63
C SER A 476 3.53 -36.41 14.21
N TRP A 477 4.12 -36.03 13.06
CA TRP A 477 3.93 -34.68 12.50
C TRP A 477 2.51 -34.54 11.92
N ILE A 478 1.59 -34.03 12.73
CA ILE A 478 0.18 -33.85 12.33
C ILE A 478 0.01 -32.63 11.39
N ALA A 479 0.52 -31.47 11.81
CA ALA A 479 0.54 -30.23 11.02
C ALA A 479 1.51 -29.21 11.64
N ARG A 480 1.86 -28.13 10.91
CA ARG A 480 2.62 -26.98 11.43
C ARG A 480 1.89 -26.27 12.57
N GLY A 481 2.63 -25.59 13.44
CA GLY A 481 2.09 -24.82 14.56
C GLY A 481 1.12 -23.71 14.14
N ALA A 482 0.08 -23.52 14.95
CA ALA A 482 -0.87 -22.43 14.85
C ALA A 482 -0.38 -21.21 15.67
N THR A 483 -0.54 -20.01 15.12
CA THR A 483 0.01 -18.78 15.71
C THR A 483 -0.94 -18.10 16.70
N GLU A 484 -2.25 -18.35 16.61
CA GLU A 484 -3.30 -17.58 17.27
C GLU A 484 -3.26 -17.70 18.80
N ALA A 485 -2.94 -18.87 19.35
CA ALA A 485 -2.86 -19.08 20.80
C ALA A 485 -1.63 -18.40 21.40
N ILE A 486 -0.46 -18.57 20.75
CA ILE A 486 0.79 -17.87 21.09
C ILE A 486 0.55 -16.36 21.13
N TYR A 487 -0.19 -15.86 20.14
CA TYR A 487 -0.56 -14.46 20.07
C TYR A 487 -1.66 -14.04 21.05
N GLY A 488 -2.63 -14.91 21.35
CA GLY A 488 -3.66 -14.66 22.35
C GLY A 488 -3.09 -14.46 23.77
N ALA A 489 -1.91 -15.02 24.04
CA ALA A 489 -1.20 -14.89 25.31
C ALA A 489 -0.55 -13.52 25.56
N ARG A 490 -0.62 -12.59 24.60
CA ARG A 490 0.06 -11.29 24.67
C ARG A 490 -0.46 -10.35 25.77
N GLY A 491 -1.76 -10.40 26.09
CA GLY A 491 -2.40 -9.54 27.10
C GLY A 491 -2.87 -8.15 26.63
N TRP A 492 -2.97 -7.93 25.32
CA TRP A 492 -3.57 -6.76 24.66
C TRP A 492 -4.19 -7.17 23.32
N SER A 493 -5.12 -6.40 22.73
CA SER A 493 -5.78 -6.80 21.47
C SER A 493 -4.95 -6.56 20.21
N GLY A 494 -3.92 -5.73 20.28
CA GLY A 494 -3.08 -5.42 19.13
C GLY A 494 -2.29 -6.59 18.59
N GLN A 495 -1.78 -6.47 17.37
CA GLN A 495 -0.98 -7.54 16.73
C GLN A 495 0.39 -7.80 17.43
N GLY A 496 0.71 -7.10 18.53
CA GLY A 496 2.00 -6.98 19.27
C GLY A 496 2.54 -8.24 19.94
N MET A 497 3.83 -8.61 19.86
CA MET A 497 4.38 -9.65 20.74
C MET A 497 5.85 -9.49 21.09
N THR A 498 6.18 -9.83 22.35
CA THR A 498 7.54 -9.83 22.91
C THR A 498 8.07 -11.26 22.95
N GLY A 499 9.34 -11.47 22.59
CA GLY A 499 9.95 -12.82 22.52
C GLY A 499 9.85 -13.60 23.82
N SER A 500 10.19 -12.98 24.95
CA SER A 500 10.06 -13.57 26.28
C SER A 500 8.63 -13.97 26.65
N LYS A 501 7.61 -13.22 26.19
CA LYS A 501 6.21 -13.56 26.45
C LYS A 501 5.72 -14.72 25.58
N ALA A 502 6.21 -14.81 24.34
CA ALA A 502 5.91 -15.94 23.47
C ALA A 502 6.56 -17.23 23.99
N ALA A 503 7.82 -17.13 24.44
CA ALA A 503 8.53 -18.19 25.16
C ALA A 503 7.80 -18.63 26.44
N GLU A 504 7.44 -17.68 27.33
CA GLU A 504 6.69 -17.96 28.57
C GLU A 504 5.36 -18.66 28.28
N PHE A 505 4.67 -18.31 27.19
CA PHE A 505 3.42 -18.97 26.82
C PHE A 505 3.60 -20.43 26.41
N VAL A 506 4.48 -20.72 25.44
CA VAL A 506 4.66 -22.07 24.89
C VAL A 506 5.30 -23.04 25.88
N ASN A 507 5.84 -22.53 26.99
CA ASN A 507 6.53 -23.30 28.02
C ASN A 507 5.72 -23.45 29.34
N LYS A 508 5.05 -22.39 29.83
CA LYS A 508 4.47 -22.39 31.20
C LYS A 508 3.01 -21.92 31.34
N ILE A 509 2.32 -21.56 30.26
CA ILE A 509 0.93 -21.02 30.32
C ILE A 509 -0.04 -21.77 29.39
N GLY A 510 0.43 -22.16 28.21
CA GLY A 510 -0.29 -22.98 27.25
C GLY A 510 0.69 -23.92 26.58
N GLY A 511 0.92 -23.74 25.28
CA GLY A 511 1.79 -24.59 24.46
C GLY A 511 1.53 -24.34 22.97
N ILE A 512 1.79 -25.31 22.11
CA ILE A 512 1.61 -25.16 20.65
C ILE A 512 0.50 -26.06 20.13
N LEU A 513 -0.61 -25.42 19.76
CA LEU A 513 -1.64 -26.01 18.90
C LEU A 513 -1.13 -26.08 17.45
N VAL A 514 -1.72 -26.94 16.64
CA VAL A 514 -1.37 -27.12 15.21
C VAL A 514 -2.52 -26.66 14.29
N ARG A 515 -2.22 -26.50 13.00
CA ARG A 515 -3.17 -26.06 11.96
C ARG A 515 -4.26 -27.12 11.66
N GLN A 516 -5.19 -27.33 12.60
CA GLN A 516 -6.30 -28.29 12.52
C GLN A 516 -7.61 -27.76 13.13
N ASN A 517 -8.72 -28.48 12.92
CA ASN A 517 -10.01 -28.16 13.54
C ASN A 517 -10.19 -28.95 14.85
N TYR A 518 -10.10 -28.26 15.98
CA TYR A 518 -10.38 -28.78 17.31
C TYR A 518 -11.90 -28.72 17.56
N LYS A 519 -12.61 -29.74 17.07
CA LYS A 519 -14.08 -29.82 17.07
C LYS A 519 -14.69 -29.45 18.42
N GLY A 520 -15.59 -28.46 18.42
CA GLY A 520 -16.27 -27.97 19.63
C GLY A 520 -15.46 -27.00 20.49
N VAL A 521 -14.24 -26.63 20.08
CA VAL A 521 -13.40 -25.63 20.75
C VAL A 521 -12.98 -24.52 19.79
N VAL A 522 -12.22 -24.83 18.74
CA VAL A 522 -11.73 -23.83 17.76
C VAL A 522 -11.33 -24.46 16.43
N ASP A 523 -11.59 -23.77 15.32
CA ASP A 523 -11.01 -24.12 14.01
C ASP A 523 -9.74 -23.29 13.77
N LEU A 524 -8.59 -23.97 13.69
CA LEU A 524 -7.28 -23.37 13.38
C LEU A 524 -6.71 -23.89 12.04
N THR A 525 -7.53 -24.51 11.17
CA THR A 525 -7.10 -25.02 9.85
C THR A 525 -6.54 -23.94 8.91
N LYS A 526 -6.82 -22.67 9.19
CA LYS A 526 -6.31 -21.49 8.48
C LYS A 526 -5.83 -20.45 9.50
N TYR A 527 -4.96 -19.55 9.06
CA TYR A 527 -4.53 -18.41 9.87
C TYR A 527 -5.68 -17.42 10.10
N ASP A 528 -5.89 -17.01 11.35
CA ASP A 528 -6.77 -15.89 11.71
C ASP A 528 -6.11 -14.92 12.71
N GLY A 529 -5.46 -13.89 12.16
CA GLY A 529 -4.89 -12.79 12.94
C GLY A 529 -5.91 -11.94 13.71
N MET A 530 -7.22 -12.03 13.40
CA MET A 530 -8.29 -11.41 14.20
C MET A 530 -8.65 -12.28 15.41
N LEU A 531 -8.57 -13.61 15.30
CA LEU A 531 -8.74 -14.54 16.42
C LEU A 531 -7.62 -14.36 17.46
N GLY A 532 -6.35 -14.35 17.02
CA GLY A 532 -5.20 -14.10 17.90
C GLY A 532 -5.13 -12.67 18.48
N ALA A 533 -5.79 -11.69 17.86
CA ALA A 533 -6.03 -10.36 18.43
C ALA A 533 -7.19 -10.39 19.45
N GLY A 534 -8.28 -11.05 19.08
CA GLY A 534 -9.49 -11.19 19.88
C GLY A 534 -9.28 -11.99 21.16
N TRP A 535 -8.33 -12.93 21.19
CA TRP A 535 -7.84 -13.57 22.42
C TRP A 535 -6.85 -12.67 23.14
N GLY A 536 -5.96 -12.00 22.42
CA GLY A 536 -4.96 -11.10 23.00
C GLY A 536 -5.54 -10.11 24.03
N GLY A 537 -6.67 -9.47 23.68
CA GLY A 537 -7.35 -8.51 24.55
C GLY A 537 -8.37 -9.09 25.54
N ARG A 538 -8.56 -10.42 25.60
CA ARG A 538 -9.56 -11.09 26.46
C ARG A 538 -9.02 -12.30 27.23
N GLY A 539 -7.77 -12.68 27.01
CA GLY A 539 -7.23 -14.00 27.35
C GLY A 539 -7.45 -15.02 26.24
N VAL A 540 -6.55 -16.00 26.16
CA VAL A 540 -6.81 -17.26 25.45
C VAL A 540 -7.92 -17.99 26.22
N PRO A 541 -9.00 -18.50 25.58
CA PRO A 541 -10.06 -19.20 26.29
C PRO A 541 -9.55 -20.45 27.00
N ASP A 542 -10.11 -20.78 28.16
CA ASP A 542 -9.64 -21.89 29.00
C ASP A 542 -9.52 -23.21 28.22
N LYS A 543 -10.55 -23.59 27.46
CA LYS A 543 -10.53 -24.80 26.59
C LYS A 543 -9.44 -24.81 25.51
N VAL A 544 -8.92 -23.64 25.13
CA VAL A 544 -7.81 -23.48 24.17
C VAL A 544 -6.46 -23.52 24.93
N LEU A 545 -6.42 -23.07 26.18
CA LEU A 545 -5.28 -23.28 27.08
C LEU A 545 -5.13 -24.76 27.45
N ASP A 546 -6.22 -25.44 27.81
CA ASP A 546 -6.25 -26.88 28.13
C ASP A 546 -5.60 -27.70 26.99
N LEU A 547 -6.12 -27.56 25.77
CA LEU A 547 -5.58 -28.19 24.56
C LEU A 547 -4.13 -27.80 24.24
N ALA A 548 -3.67 -26.63 24.69
CA ALA A 548 -2.31 -26.18 24.46
C ALA A 548 -1.34 -26.70 25.53
N ASN A 549 -1.79 -26.87 26.77
CA ASN A 549 -1.00 -27.43 27.87
C ASN A 549 -0.56 -28.88 27.61
N ASP A 550 -1.39 -29.65 26.89
CA ASP A 550 -1.04 -30.98 26.37
C ASP A 550 0.18 -30.95 25.40
N HIS A 551 0.54 -29.78 24.86
CA HIS A 551 1.59 -29.59 23.85
C HIS A 551 2.59 -28.49 24.23
N GLN A 552 3.03 -28.52 25.50
CA GLN A 552 4.09 -27.66 26.04
C GLN A 552 5.48 -28.00 25.49
N ILE A 553 6.28 -26.97 25.28
CA ILE A 553 7.74 -27.09 25.18
C ILE A 553 8.28 -27.14 26.61
N LYS A 554 8.96 -28.22 27.04
CA LYS A 554 9.41 -28.33 28.45
C LYS A 554 10.64 -27.50 28.76
N THR A 555 11.53 -27.30 27.79
CA THR A 555 12.77 -26.52 27.99
C THR A 555 12.84 -25.32 27.04
N VAL A 556 13.06 -24.13 27.61
CA VAL A 556 13.33 -22.91 26.85
C VAL A 556 14.50 -22.18 27.48
N SER A 557 15.58 -22.05 26.71
CA SER A 557 16.85 -21.47 27.17
C SER A 557 17.09 -20.11 26.55
N LEU A 558 17.54 -19.15 27.36
CA LEU A 558 18.00 -17.85 26.86
C LEU A 558 19.41 -18.03 26.26
N ILE A 559 19.57 -17.64 24.99
CA ILE A 559 20.86 -17.62 24.30
C ILE A 559 21.57 -16.30 24.57
N LYS A 560 22.84 -16.36 24.97
CA LYS A 560 23.71 -15.23 25.32
C LYS A 560 24.99 -15.12 24.49
N SER A 561 25.43 -16.18 23.82
CA SER A 561 26.62 -16.15 22.95
C SER A 561 26.40 -16.82 21.60
N VAL A 562 27.31 -16.57 20.66
CA VAL A 562 27.31 -17.16 19.31
C VAL A 562 27.58 -18.67 19.37
N GLU A 563 28.42 -19.09 20.30
CA GLU A 563 28.74 -20.49 20.60
C GLU A 563 27.50 -21.23 21.10
N GLU A 564 26.74 -20.65 22.05
CA GLU A 564 25.46 -21.20 22.49
C GLU A 564 24.44 -21.28 21.34
N ALA A 565 24.39 -20.28 20.44
CA ALA A 565 23.49 -20.30 19.28
C ALA A 565 23.86 -21.40 18.27
N ARG A 566 25.16 -21.58 18.01
CA ARG A 566 25.71 -22.65 17.15
C ARG A 566 25.38 -24.02 17.75
N ASP A 567 25.69 -24.19 19.04
CA ASP A 567 25.52 -25.47 19.74
C ASP A 567 24.02 -25.83 19.89
N ALA A 568 23.14 -24.86 20.10
CA ALA A 568 21.69 -25.08 20.08
C ALA A 568 21.21 -25.60 18.71
N LEU A 569 21.59 -24.94 17.61
CA LEU A 569 21.20 -25.35 16.26
C LEU A 569 21.83 -26.70 15.83
N ALA A 570 22.99 -27.05 16.38
CA ALA A 570 23.65 -28.33 16.15
C ALA A 570 22.94 -29.52 16.83
N ASN A 571 22.26 -29.28 17.95
CA ASN A 571 21.43 -30.28 18.64
C ASN A 571 19.95 -30.24 18.20
N GLY A 572 19.63 -29.50 17.13
CA GLY A 572 18.29 -29.47 16.54
C GLY A 572 17.42 -28.28 16.95
N TYR A 573 17.81 -27.51 17.96
CA TYR A 573 16.94 -26.54 18.61
C TYR A 573 16.80 -25.27 17.76
N GLY A 574 15.59 -25.04 17.23
CA GLY A 574 15.27 -23.80 16.54
C GLY A 574 15.30 -22.61 17.51
N ILE A 575 15.80 -21.45 17.04
CA ILE A 575 15.96 -20.25 17.88
C ILE A 575 15.02 -19.15 17.39
N ALA A 576 14.13 -18.65 18.25
CA ALA A 576 13.37 -17.44 17.97
C ALA A 576 14.17 -16.22 18.41
N VAL A 577 14.41 -15.28 17.51
CA VAL A 577 15.23 -14.09 17.77
C VAL A 577 14.41 -12.83 17.54
N CYS A 578 13.99 -12.20 18.64
CA CYS A 578 13.43 -10.86 18.65
C CYS A 578 14.55 -9.82 18.70
N SER A 579 14.72 -9.03 17.65
CA SER A 579 15.72 -7.96 17.63
C SER A 579 15.30 -6.76 16.78
N ASN A 580 16.04 -5.67 16.94
CA ASN A 580 15.88 -4.43 16.20
C ASN A 580 16.77 -4.34 14.93
N TYR A 581 17.43 -5.44 14.54
CA TYR A 581 18.37 -5.47 13.41
C TYR A 581 17.65 -5.43 12.06
N GLY A 582 17.97 -4.43 11.24
CA GLY A 582 17.53 -4.35 9.85
C GLY A 582 18.42 -5.15 8.91
N PHE A 583 17.85 -5.64 7.81
CA PHE A 583 18.54 -6.46 6.81
C PHE A 583 18.25 -6.01 5.39
N SER A 584 19.29 -6.07 4.56
CA SER A 584 19.21 -5.95 3.12
C SER A 584 18.28 -7.03 2.55
N ASN A 585 17.34 -6.62 1.68
CA ASN A 585 16.58 -7.52 0.81
C ASN A 585 17.46 -8.21 -0.24
N LYS A 586 18.65 -7.67 -0.54
CA LYS A 586 19.66 -8.31 -1.38
C LYS A 586 20.57 -9.20 -0.54
N ARG A 587 20.64 -10.48 -0.90
CA ARG A 587 21.74 -11.38 -0.55
C ARG A 587 22.95 -11.11 -1.46
N ASP A 588 24.14 -11.52 -1.05
CA ASP A 588 25.28 -11.71 -1.96
C ASP A 588 25.23 -13.08 -2.65
N SER A 589 26.24 -13.40 -3.47
CA SER A 589 26.30 -14.66 -4.23
C SER A 589 26.45 -15.92 -3.36
N LYS A 590 26.90 -15.79 -2.10
CA LYS A 590 26.95 -16.89 -1.12
C LYS A 590 25.67 -17.02 -0.30
N GLY A 591 24.80 -16.01 -0.35
CA GLY A 591 23.51 -15.97 0.33
C GLY A 591 23.43 -15.02 1.54
N PHE A 592 24.47 -14.25 1.83
CA PHE A 592 24.54 -13.37 3.00
C PHE A 592 23.80 -12.04 2.77
N ALA A 593 22.90 -11.67 3.69
CA ALA A 593 22.27 -10.35 3.70
C ALA A 593 23.00 -9.43 4.68
N ARG A 594 23.52 -8.31 4.16
CA ARG A 594 24.13 -7.26 5.00
C ARG A 594 23.07 -6.58 5.87
N THR A 595 23.47 -6.09 7.04
CA THR A 595 22.58 -5.27 7.88
C THR A 595 22.21 -3.97 7.16
N SER A 596 20.95 -3.55 7.30
CA SER A 596 20.43 -2.34 6.65
C SER A 596 19.21 -1.80 7.39
N GLY A 597 19.33 -0.61 7.98
CA GLY A 597 18.29 -0.01 8.81
C GLY A 597 18.10 -0.70 10.17
N SER A 598 16.94 -0.44 10.79
CA SER A 598 16.55 -1.00 12.08
C SER A 598 15.02 -1.18 12.08
N TRP A 599 14.53 -2.26 12.69
CA TRP A 599 13.09 -2.55 12.83
C TRP A 599 12.88 -3.68 13.85
N ALA A 600 11.94 -3.49 14.77
CA ALA A 600 11.64 -4.47 15.81
C ALA A 600 10.88 -5.66 15.21
N HIS A 601 11.47 -6.84 15.14
CA HIS A 601 10.75 -8.03 14.68
C HIS A 601 11.30 -9.32 15.27
N CYS A 602 10.45 -10.36 15.23
CA CYS A 602 10.83 -11.71 15.58
C CYS A 602 11.14 -12.48 14.30
N MET A 603 12.35 -13.05 14.22
CA MET A 603 12.79 -14.01 13.21
C MET A 603 12.90 -15.40 13.84
N ALA A 604 13.07 -16.42 13.03
CA ALA A 604 13.67 -17.69 13.47
C ALA A 604 15.05 -17.86 12.83
N TRP A 605 16.02 -18.38 13.59
CA TRP A 605 17.26 -18.93 13.05
C TRP A 605 17.11 -20.44 12.91
N ILE A 606 17.51 -20.97 11.75
CA ILE A 606 17.07 -22.29 11.27
C ILE A 606 18.21 -23.21 10.80
N ALA A 607 19.44 -22.68 10.75
CA ALA A 607 20.70 -23.41 10.50
C ALA A 607 21.90 -22.56 10.95
N CYS A 608 23.03 -23.25 11.16
CA CYS A 608 24.34 -22.65 11.43
C CYS A 608 25.40 -23.37 10.60
N ASP A 609 26.35 -22.63 10.05
CA ASP A 609 27.64 -23.17 9.59
C ASP A 609 28.73 -22.77 10.58
N ASP A 610 29.61 -23.70 10.93
CA ASP A 610 30.86 -23.44 11.67
C ASP A 610 32.06 -24.13 11.01
N THR A 611 31.96 -24.57 9.74
CA THR A 611 33.09 -25.13 8.98
C THR A 611 34.07 -24.05 8.47
N GLY A 612 33.61 -22.79 8.44
CA GLY A 612 34.36 -21.64 7.94
C GLY A 612 35.33 -21.01 8.96
N ILE A 613 35.80 -19.80 8.62
CA ILE A 613 36.67 -18.98 9.51
C ILE A 613 35.87 -18.40 10.69
N GLU A 614 34.56 -18.22 10.51
CA GLU A 614 33.62 -17.72 11.52
C GLU A 614 32.25 -18.39 11.35
N PRO A 615 31.47 -18.58 12.42
CA PRO A 615 30.13 -19.13 12.33
C PRO A 615 29.16 -18.22 11.58
N SER A 616 28.25 -18.82 10.80
CA SER A 616 27.28 -18.13 9.94
C SER A 616 25.87 -18.70 10.13
N PHE A 617 24.85 -17.85 10.25
CA PHE A 617 23.50 -18.26 10.67
C PHE A 617 22.43 -18.02 9.60
N LEU A 618 21.48 -18.95 9.44
CA LEU A 618 20.36 -18.83 8.51
C LEU A 618 19.12 -18.26 9.19
N VAL A 619 18.67 -17.10 8.73
CA VAL A 619 17.56 -16.32 9.30
C VAL A 619 16.34 -16.37 8.38
N GLN A 620 15.15 -16.73 8.88
CA GLN A 620 13.94 -16.95 8.07
C GLN A 620 12.99 -15.73 8.03
N ASN A 621 12.63 -15.22 6.83
CA ASN A 621 11.87 -13.97 6.63
C ASN A 621 11.20 -13.85 5.21
N SER A 622 9.92 -14.21 5.01
CA SER A 622 9.27 -14.44 3.67
C SER A 622 8.89 -13.20 2.80
N TRP A 623 9.15 -13.15 1.46
CA TRP A 623 8.87 -11.96 0.59
C TRP A 623 8.44 -12.24 -0.91
N GLY A 624 7.28 -11.72 -1.41
CA GLY A 624 6.95 -11.38 -2.85
C GLY A 624 5.89 -12.22 -3.66
N CYS A 625 5.05 -11.73 -4.64
CA CYS A 625 4.95 -10.39 -5.27
C CYS A 625 3.62 -9.89 -5.98
N TYR A 626 2.93 -10.62 -6.88
CA TYR A 626 1.93 -10.03 -7.85
C TYR A 626 0.46 -10.02 -7.39
N SER A 627 -0.32 -8.99 -7.74
CA SER A 627 -1.80 -8.92 -7.55
C SER A 627 -2.63 -10.03 -8.24
N ASP A 628 -3.84 -10.30 -7.70
CA ASP A 628 -4.77 -11.36 -8.12
C ASP A 628 -5.47 -11.14 -9.47
N ASP A 629 -5.45 -9.91 -9.97
CA ASP A 629 -5.97 -9.48 -11.27
C ASP A 629 -4.89 -9.48 -12.38
N THR A 630 -3.71 -10.02 -12.09
CA THR A 630 -2.63 -10.20 -13.08
C THR A 630 -2.73 -11.57 -13.77
N GLU A 631 -2.69 -11.56 -15.10
CA GLU A 631 -2.66 -12.74 -15.98
C GLU A 631 -1.25 -13.04 -16.48
N VAL A 632 -0.98 -14.32 -16.77
CA VAL A 632 0.25 -14.82 -17.40
C VAL A 632 -0.11 -15.62 -18.65
N LEU A 633 0.73 -15.53 -19.69
CA LEU A 633 0.53 -16.27 -20.93
C LEU A 633 1.03 -17.71 -20.77
N THR A 634 0.11 -18.67 -20.83
CA THR A 634 0.39 -20.10 -20.88
C THR A 634 0.32 -20.61 -22.32
N LYS A 635 0.78 -21.85 -22.56
CA LYS A 635 0.68 -22.53 -23.86
C LYS A 635 -0.77 -22.78 -24.30
N GLU A 636 -1.73 -22.75 -23.38
CA GLU A 636 -3.18 -22.83 -23.65
C GLU A 636 -3.84 -21.45 -23.84
N GLY A 637 -3.07 -20.36 -23.74
CA GLY A 637 -3.55 -18.98 -23.74
C GLY A 637 -3.39 -18.30 -22.37
N TRP A 638 -4.04 -17.16 -22.19
CA TRP A 638 -3.95 -16.36 -20.97
C TRP A 638 -4.74 -16.98 -19.81
N LYS A 639 -4.11 -17.10 -18.64
CA LYS A 639 -4.74 -17.49 -17.36
C LYS A 639 -4.38 -16.46 -16.28
N LEU A 640 -5.26 -16.24 -15.30
CA LEU A 640 -4.88 -15.47 -14.09
C LEU A 640 -3.84 -16.28 -13.29
N PHE A 641 -2.92 -15.61 -12.59
CA PHE A 641 -1.90 -16.30 -11.78
C PHE A 641 -2.46 -17.27 -10.72
N LYS A 642 -3.70 -17.03 -10.25
CA LYS A 642 -4.41 -17.94 -9.34
C LYS A 642 -4.82 -19.25 -10.04
N ASP A 643 -5.22 -19.16 -11.31
CA ASP A 643 -5.86 -20.23 -12.08
C ASP A 643 -4.86 -21.12 -12.85
N ILE A 644 -3.55 -20.83 -12.79
CA ILE A 644 -2.51 -21.71 -13.37
C ILE A 644 -2.29 -22.98 -12.53
N LEU A 645 -1.96 -24.08 -13.21
CA LEU A 645 -1.60 -25.37 -12.62
C LEU A 645 -0.09 -25.58 -12.69
N ASP A 646 0.51 -26.39 -11.82
CA ASP A 646 1.96 -26.68 -11.88
C ASP A 646 2.37 -27.41 -13.19
N SER A 647 1.41 -28.04 -13.86
CA SER A 647 1.56 -28.62 -15.20
C SER A 647 1.60 -27.58 -16.33
N ASP A 648 1.24 -26.31 -16.08
CA ASP A 648 1.24 -25.28 -17.12
C ASP A 648 2.64 -24.91 -17.60
N ILE A 649 2.72 -24.65 -18.91
CA ILE A 649 3.92 -24.20 -19.60
C ILE A 649 3.74 -22.72 -19.91
N LEU A 650 4.62 -21.87 -19.40
CA LEU A 650 4.53 -20.41 -19.52
C LEU A 650 5.34 -19.88 -20.70
N ALA A 651 4.89 -18.77 -21.27
CA ALA A 651 5.66 -17.99 -22.24
C ALA A 651 6.74 -17.19 -21.50
N THR A 652 8.00 -17.47 -21.83
CA THR A 652 9.17 -16.83 -21.23
C THR A 652 10.04 -16.19 -22.30
N LEU A 653 10.99 -15.33 -21.90
CA LEU A 653 11.87 -14.63 -22.83
C LEU A 653 13.33 -14.97 -22.57
N ASN A 654 13.99 -15.52 -23.58
CA ASN A 654 15.43 -15.71 -23.55
C ASN A 654 16.16 -14.36 -23.49
N PRO A 655 16.93 -14.05 -22.43
CA PRO A 655 17.54 -12.73 -22.26
C PRO A 655 18.70 -12.46 -23.23
N LYS A 656 19.26 -13.49 -23.89
CA LYS A 656 20.43 -13.36 -24.79
C LYS A 656 20.02 -13.11 -26.24
N ASN A 657 19.01 -13.84 -26.75
CA ASN A 657 18.59 -13.74 -28.15
C ASN A 657 17.21 -13.06 -28.34
N HIS A 658 16.44 -12.86 -27.26
CA HIS A 658 15.06 -12.35 -27.24
C HIS A 658 14.02 -13.20 -27.98
N ASN A 659 14.25 -14.50 -28.13
CA ASN A 659 13.23 -15.45 -28.55
C ASN A 659 12.23 -15.71 -27.41
N LEU A 660 10.95 -15.88 -27.77
CA LEU A 660 9.93 -16.46 -26.92
C LEU A 660 10.21 -17.95 -26.76
N GLU A 661 10.29 -18.41 -25.51
CA GLU A 661 10.45 -19.80 -25.13
C GLU A 661 9.20 -20.29 -24.39
N TRP A 662 8.94 -21.59 -24.44
CA TRP A 662 7.89 -22.24 -23.68
C TRP A 662 8.56 -23.09 -22.59
N GLN A 663 8.43 -22.68 -21.33
CA GLN A 663 9.13 -23.31 -20.20
C GLN A 663 8.15 -23.77 -19.11
N GLN A 664 8.44 -24.91 -18.48
CA GLN A 664 7.67 -25.43 -17.35
C GLN A 664 7.79 -24.51 -16.14
N ILE A 665 6.72 -24.40 -15.35
CA ILE A 665 6.78 -23.84 -13.99
C ILE A 665 7.70 -24.70 -13.12
N GLN A 666 8.67 -24.08 -12.46
CA GLN A 666 9.52 -24.74 -11.46
C GLN A 666 8.91 -24.66 -10.05
N GLU A 667 8.21 -23.56 -9.75
CA GLU A 667 7.55 -23.33 -8.46
C GLU A 667 6.40 -22.31 -8.62
N LYS A 668 5.27 -22.52 -7.94
CA LYS A 668 4.14 -21.57 -7.84
C LYS A 668 4.01 -21.02 -6.41
N PHE A 669 3.80 -19.71 -6.31
CA PHE A 669 3.57 -19.00 -5.06
C PHE A 669 2.17 -18.40 -5.03
N GLU A 670 1.52 -18.49 -3.86
CA GLU A 670 0.23 -17.90 -3.55
C GLU A 670 0.16 -17.70 -2.02
N TYR A 671 -0.06 -16.48 -1.55
CA TYR A 671 -0.29 -16.20 -0.12
C TYR A 671 -1.05 -14.89 0.09
N ASP A 672 -1.67 -14.73 1.26
CA ASP A 672 -2.45 -13.53 1.61
C ASP A 672 -1.57 -12.31 1.92
N TYR A 673 -1.87 -11.16 1.29
CA TYR A 673 -1.14 -9.91 1.45
C TYR A 673 -2.07 -8.75 1.81
N ASN A 674 -1.61 -7.92 2.75
CA ASN A 674 -2.28 -6.72 3.21
C ASN A 674 -1.21 -5.63 3.38
N GLY A 675 -1.03 -4.80 2.35
CA GLY A 675 0.08 -3.86 2.24
C GLY A 675 0.00 -3.01 0.98
N TYR A 676 1.14 -2.51 0.50
CA TYR A 676 1.21 -1.64 -0.68
C TYR A 676 1.87 -2.35 -1.86
N LEU A 677 1.23 -2.29 -3.02
CA LEU A 677 1.78 -2.74 -4.29
C LEU A 677 2.10 -1.54 -5.19
N ASN A 678 3.28 -1.53 -5.79
CA ASN A 678 3.75 -0.51 -6.71
C ASN A 678 3.02 -0.64 -8.06
N HIS A 679 2.18 0.35 -8.35
CA HIS A 679 1.41 0.43 -9.59
C HIS A 679 2.21 1.18 -10.67
N TYR A 680 2.78 0.43 -11.60
CA TYR A 680 3.41 0.97 -12.81
C TYR A 680 2.33 1.20 -13.86
N HIS A 681 1.72 2.39 -13.84
CA HIS A 681 0.64 2.76 -14.77
C HIS A 681 1.06 3.91 -15.69
N PHE A 682 1.47 3.56 -16.91
CA PHE A 682 1.84 4.54 -17.94
C PHE A 682 1.48 4.03 -19.35
N ARG A 683 1.91 4.74 -20.40
CA ARG A 683 1.42 4.54 -21.79
C ARG A 683 1.76 3.15 -22.35
N GLY A 684 0.85 2.20 -22.14
CA GLY A 684 0.99 0.81 -22.61
C GLY A 684 1.53 -0.17 -21.57
N VAL A 685 1.64 0.23 -20.30
CA VAL A 685 2.06 -0.61 -19.17
C VAL A 685 1.07 -0.44 -18.02
N ASP A 686 0.63 -1.56 -17.47
CA ASP A 686 -0.10 -1.64 -16.21
C ASP A 686 0.44 -2.88 -15.49
N LEU A 687 1.10 -2.70 -14.35
CA LEU A 687 1.61 -3.77 -13.47
C LEU A 687 1.42 -3.36 -12.01
N LEU A 688 1.06 -4.31 -11.16
CA LEU A 688 0.82 -4.07 -9.73
C LEU A 688 1.49 -5.17 -8.90
N VAL A 689 2.62 -4.83 -8.29
CA VAL A 689 3.62 -5.75 -7.73
C VAL A 689 4.21 -5.26 -6.40
N THR A 690 4.70 -6.12 -5.51
CA THR A 690 5.42 -5.65 -4.31
C THR A 690 6.76 -4.99 -4.67
N ASP A 691 7.24 -4.15 -3.75
CA ASP A 691 8.59 -3.58 -3.72
C ASP A 691 9.75 -4.48 -4.18
N ASN A 692 9.74 -5.74 -3.77
CA ASN A 692 10.83 -6.69 -4.00
C ASN A 692 10.67 -7.50 -5.30
N HIS A 693 9.69 -7.15 -6.14
CA HIS A 693 9.45 -7.83 -7.40
C HIS A 693 10.48 -7.46 -8.48
N LYS A 694 11.11 -8.44 -9.14
CA LYS A 694 12.06 -8.17 -10.22
C LYS A 694 11.33 -7.71 -11.50
N MET A 695 11.42 -6.42 -11.82
CA MET A 695 10.97 -5.86 -13.10
C MET A 695 12.02 -6.14 -14.18
N TYR A 696 11.61 -6.51 -15.40
CA TYR A 696 12.52 -6.66 -16.54
C TYR A 696 12.64 -5.33 -17.31
N ILE A 697 13.70 -4.57 -17.01
CA ILE A 697 13.86 -3.17 -17.42
C ILE A 697 15.02 -2.98 -18.41
N GLY A 698 14.86 -2.03 -19.32
CA GLY A 698 15.90 -1.61 -20.27
C GLY A 698 16.69 -0.41 -19.73
N LYS A 699 18.02 -0.47 -19.81
CA LYS A 699 18.95 0.62 -19.45
C LYS A 699 19.40 1.41 -20.66
N LEU A 700 19.50 2.73 -20.50
CA LEU A 700 20.11 3.67 -21.44
C LEU A 700 21.57 3.92 -21.04
N HIS A 701 22.51 3.87 -21.99
CA HIS A 701 23.93 4.17 -21.72
C HIS A 701 24.40 5.53 -22.27
N SER A 702 23.60 6.20 -23.12
CA SER A 702 23.83 7.55 -23.66
C SER A 702 22.51 8.15 -24.19
N ASP A 703 22.56 9.23 -24.98
CA ASP A 703 21.42 10.00 -25.52
C ASP A 703 20.51 9.26 -26.55
N LEU A 704 20.49 7.93 -26.54
CA LEU A 704 19.67 7.09 -27.42
C LEU A 704 18.24 6.95 -26.89
N ASP A 705 17.25 6.97 -27.79
CA ASP A 705 15.81 6.81 -27.41
C ASP A 705 15.39 5.33 -27.29
N ARG A 706 16.35 4.41 -27.08
CA ARG A 706 16.17 2.95 -26.99
C ARG A 706 17.22 2.35 -26.04
N PRO A 707 16.86 1.32 -25.25
CA PRO A 707 17.80 0.66 -24.34
C PRO A 707 18.73 -0.31 -25.07
N ASP A 708 20.03 -0.20 -24.77
CA ASP A 708 21.09 -1.05 -25.33
C ASP A 708 21.26 -2.37 -24.56
N SER A 709 20.73 -2.44 -23.33
CA SER A 709 20.80 -3.61 -22.44
C SER A 709 19.53 -3.78 -21.61
N TRP A 710 19.29 -5.00 -21.14
CA TRP A 710 18.13 -5.38 -20.33
C TRP A 710 18.56 -6.14 -19.08
N GLU A 711 17.94 -5.85 -17.94
CA GLU A 711 18.25 -6.48 -16.65
C GLU A 711 16.98 -6.75 -15.81
N LEU A 712 17.14 -7.57 -14.77
CA LEU A 712 16.12 -7.81 -13.75
C LEU A 712 16.43 -6.98 -12.50
N THR A 713 15.55 -6.04 -12.16
CA THR A 713 15.76 -5.05 -11.09
C THR A 713 14.53 -4.97 -10.21
N GLU A 714 14.70 -5.08 -8.89
CA GLU A 714 13.56 -5.01 -7.95
C GLU A 714 12.76 -3.70 -8.12
N SER A 715 11.46 -3.75 -7.91
CA SER A 715 10.54 -2.64 -8.08
C SER A 715 11.01 -1.37 -7.34
N ARG A 716 11.41 -1.51 -6.07
CA ARG A 716 11.95 -0.40 -5.25
C ARG A 716 13.31 0.16 -5.70
N TYR A 717 14.01 -0.52 -6.62
CA TYR A 717 15.29 -0.12 -7.20
C TYR A 717 15.20 0.20 -8.69
N CYS A 718 13.99 0.16 -9.28
CA CYS A 718 13.79 0.63 -10.65
C CYS A 718 14.10 2.13 -10.72
N PRO A 719 14.97 2.57 -11.65
CA PRO A 719 15.29 3.98 -11.79
C PRO A 719 14.07 4.79 -12.23
N LYS A 720 14.13 6.11 -12.00
CA LYS A 720 13.06 7.08 -12.30
C LYS A 720 12.59 7.08 -13.76
N TYR A 721 13.43 6.62 -14.68
CA TYR A 721 13.10 6.38 -16.09
C TYR A 721 13.45 4.93 -16.43
N ILE A 722 12.46 4.16 -16.89
CA ILE A 722 12.61 2.76 -17.31
C ILE A 722 11.94 2.53 -18.66
N HIS A 723 12.52 1.64 -19.46
CA HIS A 723 11.84 1.00 -20.59
C HIS A 723 11.36 -0.39 -20.16
N ILE A 724 10.13 -0.76 -20.52
CA ILE A 724 9.60 -2.13 -20.35
C ILE A 724 9.46 -2.78 -21.73
N LYS A 725 9.87 -4.04 -21.89
CA LYS A 725 9.79 -4.75 -23.18
C LYS A 725 8.39 -5.33 -23.40
N LYS A 726 7.82 -5.18 -24.60
CA LYS A 726 6.52 -5.78 -24.97
C LYS A 726 6.57 -6.82 -26.09
N ASN A 727 7.66 -6.93 -26.84
CA ASN A 727 7.80 -7.82 -28.00
C ASN A 727 8.86 -8.92 -27.80
N ALA A 728 8.84 -9.95 -28.66
CA ALA A 728 9.85 -11.01 -28.73
C ALA A 728 10.08 -11.42 -30.19
N LYS A 729 11.05 -12.32 -30.43
CA LYS A 729 11.17 -13.09 -31.66
C LYS A 729 10.46 -14.43 -31.48
N TRP A 730 10.02 -15.04 -32.57
CA TRP A 730 9.45 -16.38 -32.58
C TRP A 730 10.10 -17.21 -33.68
N SER A 731 10.11 -18.53 -33.52
CA SER A 731 10.77 -19.48 -34.43
C SER A 731 9.91 -20.72 -34.61
N GLY A 732 8.61 -20.50 -34.84
CA GLY A 732 7.65 -21.55 -35.18
C GLY A 732 7.90 -22.16 -36.56
N SER A 733 7.24 -23.28 -36.84
CA SER A 733 7.47 -24.11 -38.01
C SER A 733 6.96 -23.46 -39.30
N GLU A 734 7.78 -23.49 -40.35
CA GLU A 734 7.31 -23.24 -41.72
C GLU A 734 6.57 -24.50 -42.22
N VAL A 735 5.42 -24.33 -42.88
CA VAL A 735 4.64 -25.44 -43.45
C VAL A 735 4.15 -25.06 -44.84
N ASP A 736 4.49 -25.83 -45.88
CA ASP A 736 4.20 -25.44 -47.26
C ASP A 736 2.74 -25.66 -47.69
N GLN A 737 2.07 -26.65 -47.11
CA GLN A 737 0.76 -27.14 -47.52
C GLN A 737 -0.17 -27.37 -46.31
N TYR A 738 -1.46 -27.11 -46.51
CA TYR A 738 -2.56 -27.44 -45.62
C TYR A 738 -3.48 -28.45 -46.30
N GLN A 739 -3.81 -29.54 -45.61
CA GLN A 739 -4.63 -30.63 -46.15
C GLN A 739 -6.07 -30.50 -45.67
N ILE A 740 -7.03 -30.49 -46.60
CA ILE A 740 -8.47 -30.36 -46.31
C ILE A 740 -9.28 -31.35 -47.15
N GLY A 741 -9.56 -32.51 -46.56
CA GLY A 741 -10.08 -33.67 -47.29
C GLY A 741 -9.08 -34.10 -48.37
N ASP A 742 -9.57 -34.26 -49.60
CA ASP A 742 -8.78 -34.71 -50.76
C ASP A 742 -7.92 -33.60 -51.39
N HIS A 743 -7.91 -32.39 -50.82
CA HIS A 743 -7.18 -31.24 -51.35
C HIS A 743 -5.96 -30.86 -50.50
N SER A 744 -4.79 -30.80 -51.14
CA SER A 744 -3.62 -30.05 -50.66
C SER A 744 -3.72 -28.61 -51.17
N ILE A 745 -3.62 -27.63 -50.28
CA ILE A 745 -3.65 -26.20 -50.60
C ILE A 745 -2.38 -25.57 -50.05
N ASN A 746 -1.72 -24.68 -50.80
CA ASN A 746 -0.58 -23.93 -50.28
C ASN A 746 -0.96 -23.17 -48.99
N MET A 747 -0.14 -23.31 -47.95
CA MET A 747 -0.45 -22.81 -46.60
C MET A 747 -0.66 -21.29 -46.59
N ASP A 748 0.15 -20.52 -47.33
CA ASP A 748 0.03 -19.05 -47.36
C ASP A 748 -1.33 -18.62 -47.91
N MET A 749 -1.80 -19.24 -49.00
CA MET A 749 -3.14 -19.03 -49.55
C MET A 749 -4.25 -19.46 -48.57
N TRP A 750 -4.06 -20.58 -47.87
CA TRP A 750 -5.02 -21.03 -46.85
C TRP A 750 -5.11 -20.05 -45.67
N LEU A 751 -3.99 -19.50 -45.22
CA LEU A 751 -3.94 -18.52 -44.14
C LEU A 751 -4.52 -17.16 -44.53
N GLU A 752 -4.31 -16.71 -45.78
CA GLU A 752 -4.97 -15.52 -46.31
C GLU A 752 -6.50 -15.70 -46.30
N PHE A 753 -6.98 -16.81 -46.86
CA PHE A 753 -8.40 -17.16 -46.86
C PHE A 753 -8.98 -17.28 -45.45
N LEU A 754 -8.29 -17.97 -44.53
CA LEU A 754 -8.74 -18.18 -43.17
C LEU A 754 -8.81 -16.86 -42.39
N GLY A 755 -7.90 -15.91 -42.64
CA GLY A 755 -7.97 -14.56 -42.09
C GLY A 755 -9.21 -13.79 -42.56
N TYR A 756 -9.57 -13.90 -43.83
CA TYR A 756 -10.83 -13.33 -44.35
C TYR A 756 -12.08 -14.03 -43.80
N PHE A 757 -12.01 -15.34 -43.48
CA PHE A 757 -13.13 -16.04 -42.86
C PHE A 757 -13.26 -15.74 -41.34
N LEU A 758 -12.15 -15.69 -40.60
CA LEU A 758 -12.18 -15.42 -39.17
C LEU A 758 -12.49 -13.95 -38.85
N SER A 759 -12.25 -13.02 -39.78
CA SER A 759 -12.86 -11.69 -39.77
C SER A 759 -14.30 -11.71 -40.34
N GLU A 760 -14.44 -11.44 -41.64
CA GLU A 760 -15.67 -11.15 -42.39
C GLU A 760 -16.56 -12.37 -42.71
N GLY A 761 -16.16 -13.57 -42.28
CA GLY A 761 -16.84 -14.84 -42.58
C GLY A 761 -17.94 -15.26 -41.61
N TYR A 762 -18.92 -15.99 -42.13
CA TYR A 762 -20.02 -16.62 -41.41
C TYR A 762 -20.35 -18.01 -41.99
N TYR A 763 -21.03 -18.84 -41.20
CA TYR A 763 -21.66 -20.08 -41.67
C TYR A 763 -23.16 -20.09 -41.36
N SER A 764 -23.92 -20.86 -42.14
CA SER A 764 -25.37 -21.05 -41.97
C SER A 764 -25.76 -22.50 -42.26
N GLU A 765 -26.91 -22.93 -41.72
CA GLU A 765 -27.55 -24.21 -42.04
C GLU A 765 -28.91 -23.93 -42.68
N HIS A 766 -29.02 -24.22 -43.97
CA HIS A 766 -30.26 -24.04 -44.72
C HIS A 766 -31.02 -25.37 -44.75
N LYS A 767 -32.25 -25.35 -44.23
CA LYS A 767 -33.21 -26.45 -44.38
C LYS A 767 -34.00 -26.25 -45.66
N LYS A 768 -34.01 -27.24 -46.55
CA LYS A 768 -34.88 -27.29 -47.73
C LYS A 768 -35.72 -28.56 -47.69
N VAL A 769 -37.03 -28.40 -47.82
CA VAL A 769 -37.94 -29.54 -48.00
C VAL A 769 -37.74 -30.09 -49.41
N LEU A 770 -37.52 -31.39 -49.53
CA LEU A 770 -37.45 -32.11 -50.81
C LEU A 770 -38.85 -32.34 -51.39
N SER A 771 -38.93 -32.73 -52.67
CA SER A 771 -40.19 -32.99 -53.38
C SER A 771 -41.03 -34.13 -52.77
N ASN A 772 -40.42 -34.97 -51.93
CA ASN A 772 -41.07 -36.05 -51.19
C ASN A 772 -41.41 -35.68 -49.72
N GLY A 773 -41.20 -34.42 -49.31
CA GLY A 773 -41.45 -33.94 -47.95
C GLY A 773 -40.25 -33.98 -46.99
N ASP A 774 -39.14 -34.64 -47.35
CA ASP A 774 -38.00 -34.80 -46.44
C ASP A 774 -37.24 -33.47 -46.17
N PRO A 775 -36.91 -33.13 -44.91
CA PRO A 775 -36.12 -31.95 -44.59
C PRO A 775 -34.63 -32.19 -44.81
N LYS A 776 -34.11 -31.81 -45.99
CA LYS A 776 -32.67 -31.86 -46.28
C LYS A 776 -31.97 -30.58 -45.83
N SER A 777 -31.09 -30.69 -44.85
CA SER A 777 -30.19 -29.58 -44.48
C SER A 777 -28.94 -29.55 -45.38
N TYR A 778 -28.44 -28.34 -45.65
CA TYR A 778 -27.11 -28.12 -46.18
C TYR A 778 -26.44 -26.94 -45.48
N GLY A 779 -25.18 -27.15 -45.09
CA GLY A 779 -24.33 -26.08 -44.61
C GLY A 779 -23.89 -25.18 -45.75
N LEU A 780 -23.69 -23.90 -45.47
CA LEU A 780 -22.95 -22.97 -46.32
C LEU A 780 -21.97 -22.16 -45.49
N ILE A 781 -20.94 -21.64 -46.16
CA ILE A 781 -20.02 -20.64 -45.63
C ILE A 781 -19.99 -19.45 -46.58
N GLY A 782 -19.82 -18.24 -46.06
CA GLY A 782 -19.75 -17.03 -46.86
C GLY A 782 -18.99 -15.89 -46.19
N ILE A 783 -18.54 -14.93 -46.99
CA ILE A 783 -17.77 -13.76 -46.54
C ILE A 783 -18.50 -12.47 -46.96
N SER A 784 -18.62 -11.47 -46.07
CA SER A 784 -19.62 -10.39 -46.19
C SER A 784 -19.05 -8.96 -46.38
N GLN A 785 -17.90 -8.82 -47.05
CA GLN A 785 -17.25 -7.52 -47.23
C GLN A 785 -18.06 -6.53 -48.11
N LYS A 786 -18.14 -5.27 -47.64
CA LYS A 786 -18.77 -4.10 -48.30
C LYS A 786 -17.78 -3.17 -49.02
N LYS A 787 -16.55 -3.02 -48.51
CA LYS A 787 -15.48 -2.22 -49.14
C LYS A 787 -15.17 -2.83 -50.51
N ILE A 788 -15.35 -2.09 -51.60
CA ILE A 788 -15.23 -2.62 -52.98
C ILE A 788 -13.82 -3.15 -53.25
N GLU A 789 -12.78 -2.46 -52.78
CA GLU A 789 -11.37 -2.84 -52.96
C GLU A 789 -11.04 -4.12 -52.21
N THR A 790 -11.30 -4.16 -50.90
CA THR A 790 -11.12 -5.36 -50.06
C THR A 790 -11.93 -6.55 -50.61
N ARG A 791 -13.15 -6.30 -51.12
CA ARG A 791 -13.97 -7.33 -51.76
C ARG A 791 -13.28 -7.93 -52.99
N LYS A 792 -12.64 -7.13 -53.85
CA LYS A 792 -11.89 -7.63 -55.02
C LYS A 792 -10.72 -8.53 -54.60
N ILE A 793 -9.96 -8.12 -53.57
CA ILE A 793 -8.83 -8.90 -53.04
C ILE A 793 -9.33 -10.26 -52.52
N ILE A 794 -10.39 -10.26 -51.71
CA ILE A 794 -11.03 -11.50 -51.24
C ILE A 794 -11.50 -12.35 -52.43
N GLN A 795 -12.15 -11.77 -53.45
CA GLN A 795 -12.61 -12.52 -54.63
C GLN A 795 -11.48 -13.16 -55.43
N ASP A 796 -10.33 -12.51 -55.56
CA ASP A 796 -9.13 -13.06 -56.20
C ASP A 796 -8.55 -14.24 -55.40
N CYS A 797 -8.37 -14.07 -54.07
CA CYS A 797 -7.96 -15.15 -53.17
C CYS A 797 -8.91 -16.36 -53.27
N LEU A 798 -10.24 -16.14 -53.19
CA LEU A 798 -11.26 -17.18 -53.32
C LEU A 798 -11.25 -17.89 -54.68
N SER A 799 -10.83 -17.21 -55.76
CA SER A 799 -10.79 -17.80 -57.11
C SER A 799 -9.64 -18.80 -57.31
N LYS A 800 -8.62 -18.76 -56.43
CA LYS A 800 -7.43 -19.61 -56.46
C LYS A 800 -7.58 -20.89 -55.62
N LEU A 801 -8.65 -20.99 -54.83
CA LEU A 801 -8.96 -22.16 -54.00
C LEU A 801 -9.67 -23.25 -54.83
N PRO A 802 -9.56 -24.55 -54.47
CA PRO A 802 -10.25 -25.63 -55.17
C PRO A 802 -11.79 -25.63 -54.99
N PHE A 803 -12.33 -24.75 -54.13
CA PHE A 803 -13.74 -24.72 -53.76
C PHE A 803 -14.57 -23.76 -54.62
N LYS A 804 -15.79 -24.16 -55.00
CA LYS A 804 -16.68 -23.34 -55.83
C LYS A 804 -17.38 -22.24 -55.02
N PHE A 805 -16.88 -21.01 -55.14
CA PHE A 805 -17.54 -19.81 -54.63
C PHE A 805 -18.45 -19.14 -55.68
N SER A 806 -19.61 -18.68 -55.23
CA SER A 806 -20.52 -17.87 -56.05
C SER A 806 -20.09 -16.39 -56.11
N ARG A 807 -20.67 -15.61 -57.04
CA ARG A 807 -20.45 -14.14 -57.15
C ARG A 807 -20.67 -13.36 -55.83
N HIS A 808 -21.46 -13.93 -54.92
CA HIS A 808 -21.76 -13.36 -53.62
C HIS A 808 -20.75 -13.74 -52.52
N MET A 809 -19.66 -14.46 -52.86
CA MET A 809 -18.65 -14.99 -51.94
C MET A 809 -19.21 -16.02 -50.95
N VAL A 810 -20.10 -16.88 -51.44
CA VAL A 810 -20.72 -18.00 -50.70
C VAL A 810 -20.38 -19.32 -51.37
N SER A 811 -19.97 -20.32 -50.59
CA SER A 811 -19.72 -21.71 -50.99
C SER A 811 -20.62 -22.68 -50.23
N TYR A 812 -20.95 -23.79 -50.87
CA TYR A 812 -21.77 -24.89 -50.35
C TYR A 812 -20.96 -26.19 -50.18
N ASP A 813 -19.62 -26.10 -50.22
CA ASP A 813 -18.77 -27.27 -50.04
C ASP A 813 -18.88 -27.85 -48.63
N LYS A 814 -19.06 -29.18 -48.54
CA LYS A 814 -19.31 -29.88 -47.28
C LYS A 814 -18.07 -30.01 -46.41
N THR A 815 -16.89 -30.16 -47.03
CA THR A 815 -15.61 -30.33 -46.33
C THR A 815 -15.20 -29.00 -45.75
N LEU A 816 -15.23 -27.94 -46.57
CA LEU A 816 -14.97 -26.57 -46.15
C LEU A 816 -15.96 -26.08 -45.09
N TYR A 817 -17.24 -26.42 -45.20
CA TYR A 817 -18.23 -26.10 -44.16
C TYR A 817 -17.93 -26.78 -42.83
N ARG A 818 -17.54 -28.07 -42.82
CA ARG A 818 -17.19 -28.79 -41.59
C ARG A 818 -15.97 -28.17 -40.93
N GLU A 819 -14.92 -27.94 -41.72
CA GLU A 819 -13.66 -27.36 -41.26
C GLU A 819 -13.86 -25.97 -40.64
N LEU A 820 -14.60 -25.08 -41.33
CA LEU A 820 -14.78 -23.71 -40.86
C LEU A 820 -15.83 -23.55 -39.75
N LYS A 821 -16.74 -24.52 -39.57
CA LYS A 821 -17.75 -24.50 -38.50
C LYS A 821 -17.13 -24.60 -37.10
N GLN A 822 -16.02 -25.32 -36.95
CA GLN A 822 -15.41 -25.57 -35.64
C GLN A 822 -14.90 -24.28 -34.99
N TYR A 823 -14.56 -23.27 -35.79
CA TYR A 823 -14.11 -21.95 -35.34
C TYR A 823 -15.24 -21.01 -34.86
N GLY A 824 -16.46 -21.53 -34.69
CA GLY A 824 -17.54 -20.84 -33.97
C GLY A 824 -18.20 -19.66 -34.70
N LYS A 825 -19.09 -18.97 -34.01
CA LYS A 825 -19.77 -17.75 -34.49
C LYS A 825 -19.04 -16.50 -33.99
N ALA A 826 -19.39 -15.31 -34.47
CA ALA A 826 -18.63 -14.06 -34.25
C ALA A 826 -18.10 -13.81 -32.82
N HIS A 827 -18.91 -14.02 -31.78
CA HIS A 827 -18.53 -13.83 -30.36
C HIS A 827 -17.83 -15.04 -29.72
N GLN A 828 -17.60 -16.11 -30.50
CA GLN A 828 -16.98 -17.38 -30.11
C GLN A 828 -15.74 -17.70 -30.95
N LYS A 829 -15.40 -16.89 -31.97
CA LYS A 829 -14.25 -17.12 -32.86
C LYS A 829 -12.94 -17.19 -32.08
N PHE A 830 -11.96 -17.93 -32.60
CA PHE A 830 -10.63 -18.11 -32.04
C PHE A 830 -9.61 -18.40 -33.15
N ILE A 831 -8.32 -18.26 -32.87
CA ILE A 831 -7.26 -18.63 -33.83
C ILE A 831 -6.87 -20.09 -33.59
N PRO A 832 -6.75 -20.94 -34.64
CA PRO A 832 -6.36 -22.34 -34.44
C PRO A 832 -4.93 -22.45 -33.92
N ASP A 833 -4.68 -23.37 -33.00
CA ASP A 833 -3.36 -23.50 -32.37
C ASP A 833 -2.25 -23.88 -33.37
N TYR A 834 -2.56 -24.54 -34.49
CA TYR A 834 -1.58 -24.77 -35.55
C TYR A 834 -1.08 -23.43 -36.12
N VAL A 835 -1.98 -22.47 -36.43
CA VAL A 835 -1.62 -21.12 -36.90
C VAL A 835 -0.76 -20.40 -35.86
N LYS A 836 -1.12 -20.51 -34.57
CA LYS A 836 -0.34 -19.93 -33.46
C LYS A 836 1.05 -20.57 -33.28
N ASN A 837 1.34 -21.70 -33.93
CA ASN A 837 2.65 -22.35 -33.89
C ASN A 837 3.43 -22.32 -35.22
N LEU A 838 2.85 -21.79 -36.31
CA LEU A 838 3.57 -21.51 -37.56
C LEU A 838 4.66 -20.45 -37.39
N SER A 839 5.52 -20.29 -38.41
CA SER A 839 6.55 -19.27 -38.45
C SER A 839 5.97 -17.84 -38.43
N SER A 840 6.76 -16.87 -37.96
CA SER A 840 6.36 -15.46 -37.96
C SER A 840 6.07 -14.90 -39.36
N ARG A 841 6.58 -15.53 -40.43
CA ARG A 841 6.29 -15.18 -41.82
C ARG A 841 4.83 -15.52 -42.16
N GLN A 842 4.44 -16.77 -41.90
CA GLN A 842 3.11 -17.28 -42.20
C GLN A 842 2.04 -16.67 -41.28
N GLN A 843 2.36 -16.48 -40.00
CA GLN A 843 1.51 -15.73 -39.06
C GLN A 843 1.27 -14.29 -39.51
N LYS A 844 2.25 -13.64 -40.17
CA LYS A 844 2.06 -12.29 -40.71
C LYS A 844 1.09 -12.26 -41.91
N ILE A 845 1.06 -13.30 -42.74
CA ILE A 845 0.10 -13.42 -43.85
C ILE A 845 -1.33 -13.52 -43.31
N PHE A 846 -1.55 -14.42 -42.34
CA PHE A 846 -2.82 -14.52 -41.62
C PHE A 846 -3.23 -13.19 -40.95
N PHE A 847 -2.28 -12.52 -40.28
CA PHE A 847 -2.49 -11.23 -39.63
C PHE A 847 -2.93 -10.13 -40.60
N GLU A 848 -2.29 -9.98 -41.76
CA GLU A 848 -2.68 -8.96 -42.74
C GLU A 848 -4.07 -9.22 -43.33
N ALA A 849 -4.45 -10.49 -43.57
CA ALA A 849 -5.80 -10.84 -44.01
C ALA A 849 -6.87 -10.53 -42.95
N MET A 850 -6.60 -10.83 -41.66
CA MET A 850 -7.44 -10.39 -40.53
C MET A 850 -7.57 -8.86 -40.46
N MET A 851 -6.46 -8.13 -40.70
CA MET A 851 -6.42 -6.67 -40.68
C MET A 851 -7.11 -6.00 -41.88
N LEU A 852 -7.34 -6.70 -42.98
CA LEU A 852 -8.12 -6.21 -44.12
C LEU A 852 -9.64 -6.24 -43.85
N GLY A 853 -10.11 -7.17 -43.02
CA GLY A 853 -11.49 -7.27 -42.52
C GLY A 853 -11.79 -6.26 -41.41
N ASP A 854 -11.80 -6.71 -40.15
CA ASP A 854 -12.14 -5.88 -38.96
C ASP A 854 -11.02 -4.91 -38.53
N GLY A 855 -9.91 -4.86 -39.28
CA GLY A 855 -8.80 -3.96 -39.01
C GLY A 855 -9.04 -2.52 -39.48
N SER A 856 -8.38 -1.58 -38.80
CA SER A 856 -8.45 -0.14 -39.08
C SER A 856 -7.07 0.50 -38.89
N ARG A 857 -6.52 1.03 -39.99
CA ARG A 857 -5.27 1.82 -40.04
C ARG A 857 -5.64 3.29 -40.34
N SER A 858 -5.46 4.21 -39.38
CA SER A 858 -5.73 5.66 -39.53
C SER A 858 -4.86 6.47 -38.58
N ASP A 859 -4.32 7.62 -39.02
CA ASP A 859 -3.58 8.58 -38.19
C ASP A 859 -2.44 7.97 -37.34
N GLY A 860 -1.69 7.02 -37.92
CA GLY A 860 -0.64 6.27 -37.21
C GLY A 860 -1.15 5.31 -36.11
N LYS A 861 -2.47 5.07 -36.04
CA LYS A 861 -3.12 4.13 -35.11
C LYS A 861 -3.55 2.90 -35.90
N ILE A 862 -3.15 1.73 -35.40
CA ILE A 862 -3.53 0.44 -35.95
C ILE A 862 -4.40 -0.25 -34.90
N ASN A 863 -5.62 -0.61 -35.29
CA ASN A 863 -6.60 -1.22 -34.39
C ASN A 863 -7.23 -2.44 -35.05
N TYR A 864 -7.48 -3.49 -34.28
CA TYR A 864 -8.33 -4.63 -34.66
C TYR A 864 -9.51 -4.71 -33.70
N TYR A 865 -10.69 -5.09 -34.20
CA TYR A 865 -11.95 -5.13 -33.43
C TYR A 865 -12.59 -6.52 -33.49
N THR A 866 -13.11 -7.01 -32.37
CA THR A 866 -13.88 -8.26 -32.34
C THR A 866 -14.89 -8.29 -31.19
N SER A 867 -15.85 -9.22 -31.24
CA SER A 867 -16.78 -9.52 -30.13
C SER A 867 -16.44 -10.82 -29.39
N SER A 868 -15.42 -11.57 -29.82
CA SER A 868 -14.90 -12.73 -29.11
C SER A 868 -13.71 -12.35 -28.24
N LYS A 869 -13.81 -12.58 -26.92
CA LYS A 869 -12.67 -12.44 -26.01
C LYS A 869 -11.53 -13.41 -26.38
N LYS A 870 -11.86 -14.65 -26.76
CA LYS A 870 -10.82 -15.63 -27.15
C LYS A 870 -10.08 -15.19 -28.41
N LEU A 871 -10.78 -14.66 -29.43
CA LEU A 871 -10.11 -14.11 -30.62
C LEU A 871 -9.22 -12.90 -30.28
N ALA A 872 -9.65 -12.03 -29.35
CA ALA A 872 -8.84 -10.90 -28.90
C ALA A 872 -7.56 -11.36 -28.16
N ASP A 873 -7.68 -12.38 -27.32
CA ASP A 873 -6.59 -12.96 -26.53
C ASP A 873 -5.60 -13.74 -27.41
N ASP A 874 -6.09 -14.60 -28.33
CA ASP A 874 -5.28 -15.29 -29.35
C ASP A 874 -4.58 -14.31 -30.30
N MET A 875 -5.25 -13.24 -30.72
CA MET A 875 -4.68 -12.22 -31.61
C MET A 875 -3.60 -11.40 -30.89
N GLN A 876 -3.70 -11.19 -29.55
CA GLN A 876 -2.61 -10.61 -28.77
C GLN A 876 -1.38 -11.54 -28.71
N GLU A 877 -1.57 -12.85 -28.61
CA GLU A 877 -0.50 -13.86 -28.67
C GLU A 877 0.17 -13.89 -30.07
N LEU A 878 -0.63 -13.89 -31.15
CA LEU A 878 -0.10 -13.91 -32.52
C LEU A 878 0.63 -12.61 -32.87
N ILE A 879 0.14 -11.45 -32.39
CA ILE A 879 0.81 -10.15 -32.56
C ILE A 879 2.18 -10.13 -31.86
N LEU A 880 2.34 -10.77 -30.69
CA LEU A 880 3.64 -10.95 -30.04
C LEU A 880 4.59 -11.78 -30.91
N LYS A 881 4.11 -12.90 -31.46
CA LYS A 881 4.91 -13.85 -32.26
C LYS A 881 5.33 -13.31 -33.64
N ILE A 882 4.61 -12.35 -34.22
CA ILE A 882 5.08 -11.59 -35.40
C ILE A 882 6.03 -10.42 -35.06
N GLY A 883 6.47 -10.31 -33.79
CA GLY A 883 7.48 -9.33 -33.35
C GLY A 883 6.93 -7.96 -32.92
N LEU A 884 5.61 -7.81 -32.89
CA LEU A 884 4.90 -6.57 -32.52
C LEU A 884 4.40 -6.63 -31.06
N ALA A 885 3.49 -5.74 -30.69
CA ALA A 885 2.76 -5.80 -29.44
C ALA A 885 1.34 -5.21 -29.59
N ALA A 886 0.39 -5.64 -28.76
CA ALA A 886 -0.95 -5.04 -28.68
C ALA A 886 -1.40 -4.84 -27.22
N ASP A 887 -2.19 -3.80 -27.00
CA ASP A 887 -2.98 -3.64 -25.77
C ASP A 887 -4.44 -3.98 -26.08
N ILE A 888 -5.08 -4.84 -25.29
CA ILE A 888 -6.53 -5.06 -25.38
C ILE A 888 -7.26 -3.98 -24.57
N ILE A 889 -8.37 -3.49 -25.11
CA ILE A 889 -9.34 -2.64 -24.40
C ILE A 889 -10.71 -3.30 -24.56
N GLU A 890 -11.30 -3.74 -23.45
CA GLU A 890 -12.72 -4.10 -23.40
C GLU A 890 -13.57 -2.83 -23.43
N ILE A 891 -14.57 -2.80 -24.30
CA ILE A 891 -15.50 -1.69 -24.48
C ILE A 891 -16.91 -2.25 -24.30
N ASP A 892 -17.51 -2.00 -23.14
CA ASP A 892 -18.90 -2.34 -22.96
C ASP A 892 -19.80 -1.40 -23.78
N ARG A 893 -20.71 -2.01 -24.54
CA ARG A 893 -21.75 -1.35 -25.32
C ARG A 893 -23.05 -2.15 -25.29
N VAL A 894 -23.19 -3.16 -24.43
CA VAL A 894 -24.37 -4.04 -24.45
C VAL A 894 -25.64 -3.21 -24.17
N GLY A 895 -26.72 -3.50 -24.90
CA GLY A 895 -27.97 -2.75 -24.78
C GLY A 895 -28.03 -1.44 -25.57
N ARG A 896 -26.96 -1.05 -26.26
CA ARG A 896 -26.95 0.15 -27.12
C ARG A 896 -27.74 -0.08 -28.41
N ASP A 897 -28.66 0.84 -28.68
CA ASP A 897 -29.34 0.93 -29.97
C ASP A 897 -28.35 1.35 -31.08
N ILE A 898 -28.32 0.57 -32.17
CA ILE A 898 -27.53 0.80 -33.39
C ILE A 898 -28.41 0.73 -34.65
N SER A 899 -29.73 0.88 -34.49
CA SER A 899 -30.74 0.77 -35.55
C SER A 899 -30.48 1.71 -36.71
N LYS A 900 -30.65 1.18 -37.92
CA LYS A 900 -30.68 1.95 -39.18
C LYS A 900 -31.81 1.38 -40.06
N ASN A 901 -32.44 2.26 -40.85
CA ASN A 901 -33.48 1.91 -41.82
C ASN A 901 -34.60 1.04 -41.23
N ASN A 902 -35.21 1.51 -40.13
CA ASN A 902 -36.36 0.90 -39.43
C ASN A 902 -36.20 -0.54 -38.91
N GLN A 903 -34.97 -1.09 -38.86
CA GLN A 903 -34.70 -2.37 -38.19
C GLN A 903 -34.12 -2.13 -36.79
N GLN A 904 -34.90 -2.48 -35.76
CA GLN A 904 -34.44 -2.46 -34.36
C GLN A 904 -33.24 -3.41 -34.18
N ASN A 905 -32.07 -2.84 -33.92
CA ASN A 905 -30.83 -3.59 -33.71
C ASN A 905 -30.12 -3.11 -32.43
N ILE A 906 -29.91 -4.03 -31.51
CA ILE A 906 -29.28 -3.80 -30.20
C ILE A 906 -28.01 -4.65 -30.11
N THR A 907 -26.92 -4.05 -29.65
CA THR A 907 -25.65 -4.73 -29.35
C THR A 907 -25.80 -5.73 -28.20
N ARG A 908 -25.45 -7.01 -28.47
CA ARG A 908 -25.64 -8.13 -27.53
C ARG A 908 -24.39 -8.59 -26.80
N TYR A 909 -23.21 -8.16 -27.25
CA TYR A 909 -21.90 -8.58 -26.73
C TYR A 909 -21.01 -7.35 -26.56
N LYS A 910 -19.97 -7.47 -25.71
CA LYS A 910 -18.94 -6.44 -25.57
C LYS A 910 -18.05 -6.39 -26.81
N GLU A 911 -17.40 -5.25 -27.03
CA GLU A 911 -16.44 -5.06 -28.11
C GLU A 911 -15.01 -5.05 -27.54
N TYR A 912 -14.14 -5.86 -28.10
CA TYR A 912 -12.71 -5.88 -27.79
C TYR A 912 -11.94 -5.16 -28.88
N ARG A 913 -11.24 -4.06 -28.52
CA ARG A 913 -10.33 -3.36 -29.42
C ARG A 913 -8.88 -3.62 -29.04
N LEU A 914 -8.11 -4.16 -29.98
CA LEU A 914 -6.66 -4.30 -29.86
C LEU A 914 -5.99 -3.04 -30.41
N ASN A 915 -5.31 -2.28 -29.57
CA ASN A 915 -4.50 -1.13 -29.97
C ASN A 915 -3.08 -1.60 -30.29
N ILE A 916 -2.81 -1.93 -31.55
CA ILE A 916 -1.55 -2.53 -32.03
C ILE A 916 -0.42 -1.49 -32.05
N LYS A 917 0.81 -1.93 -31.74
CA LYS A 917 2.04 -1.13 -31.72
C LYS A 917 3.04 -1.69 -32.73
N GLU A 918 3.57 -0.82 -33.58
CA GLU A 918 4.75 -1.11 -34.41
C GLU A 918 5.99 -0.39 -33.89
N ILE A 919 5.84 0.85 -33.41
CA ILE A 919 6.95 1.69 -32.92
C ILE A 919 7.12 1.59 -31.39
N SER A 920 6.02 1.58 -30.63
CA SER A 920 6.00 1.62 -29.15
C SER A 920 6.19 0.23 -28.50
N LEU A 921 7.19 -0.54 -28.97
CA LEU A 921 7.48 -1.91 -28.50
C LEU A 921 8.25 -1.95 -27.17
N THR A 922 8.87 -0.83 -26.79
CA THR A 922 9.65 -0.63 -25.57
C THR A 922 9.22 0.68 -24.88
N PRO A 923 7.95 0.80 -24.44
CA PRO A 923 7.44 2.03 -23.84
C PRO A 923 8.30 2.48 -22.66
N LYS A 924 8.64 3.76 -22.65
CA LYS A 924 9.35 4.43 -21.57
C LYS A 924 8.39 5.11 -20.60
N GLU A 925 8.74 5.09 -19.32
CA GLU A 925 8.27 6.13 -18.41
C GLU A 925 8.93 7.46 -18.85
N SER A 926 8.11 8.45 -19.21
CA SER A 926 8.55 9.72 -19.82
C SER A 926 8.45 10.94 -18.90
N ASN A 927 7.87 10.79 -17.72
CA ASN A 927 7.46 11.87 -16.84
C ASN A 927 8.32 11.91 -15.56
N GLY A 928 9.12 10.88 -15.31
CA GLY A 928 9.86 10.65 -14.09
C GLY A 928 8.96 10.25 -12.93
N THR A 929 7.85 9.56 -13.18
CA THR A 929 6.89 9.16 -12.14
C THR A 929 7.35 7.87 -11.46
N THR A 930 7.71 7.94 -10.18
CA THR A 930 7.79 6.77 -9.30
C THR A 930 6.47 5.99 -9.37
N PRO A 931 6.46 4.64 -9.39
CA PRO A 931 5.22 3.87 -9.37
C PRO A 931 4.35 4.25 -8.17
N LEU A 932 3.02 4.23 -8.38
CA LEU A 932 2.06 4.62 -7.36
C LEU A 932 1.86 3.47 -6.38
N ALA A 933 2.30 3.62 -5.13
CA ALA A 933 2.00 2.66 -4.07
C ALA A 933 0.48 2.61 -3.82
N LEU A 934 -0.18 1.55 -4.29
CA LEU A 934 -1.60 1.31 -4.06
C LEU A 934 -1.81 0.33 -2.89
N PRO A 935 -2.70 0.63 -1.94
CA PRO A 935 -3.06 -0.30 -0.89
C PRO A 935 -3.84 -1.48 -1.48
N TYR A 936 -3.42 -2.69 -1.14
CA TYR A 936 -3.96 -3.95 -1.63
C TYR A 936 -4.23 -4.90 -0.47
N LYS A 937 -5.40 -5.53 -0.49
CA LYS A 937 -5.77 -6.61 0.45
C LYS A 937 -6.42 -7.75 -0.32
N GLY A 938 -5.71 -8.86 -0.41
CA GLY A 938 -6.07 -10.05 -1.16
C GLY A 938 -4.86 -10.97 -1.28
N LYS A 939 -4.96 -12.06 -2.03
CA LYS A 939 -3.78 -12.91 -2.28
C LYS A 939 -2.83 -12.29 -3.29
N ILE A 940 -1.53 -12.51 -3.11
CA ILE A 940 -0.54 -12.26 -4.16
C ILE A 940 0.16 -13.55 -4.57
N TYR A 941 0.61 -13.55 -5.81
CA TYR A 941 1.03 -14.74 -6.54
C TYR A 941 2.40 -14.54 -7.20
N CYS A 942 3.04 -15.62 -7.61
CA CYS A 942 4.12 -15.61 -8.60
C CYS A 942 4.34 -17.03 -9.15
N ALA A 943 5.13 -17.15 -10.20
CA ALA A 943 5.68 -18.43 -10.67
C ALA A 943 7.17 -18.26 -11.01
N THR A 944 7.96 -19.30 -10.80
CA THR A 944 9.38 -19.35 -11.18
C THR A 944 9.55 -20.18 -12.45
N VAL A 945 10.38 -19.68 -13.36
CA VAL A 945 10.73 -20.28 -14.65
C VAL A 945 12.25 -20.18 -14.87
N PRO A 946 12.89 -21.11 -15.59
CA PRO A 946 14.36 -21.21 -15.68
C PRO A 946 15.12 -19.96 -16.14
N ASN A 947 14.52 -19.06 -16.93
CA ASN A 947 15.15 -17.79 -17.36
C ASN A 947 14.66 -16.56 -16.58
N HIS A 948 13.83 -16.75 -15.54
CA HIS A 948 13.28 -15.73 -14.64
C HIS A 948 12.45 -14.61 -15.29
N ILE A 949 12.05 -14.72 -16.57
CA ILE A 949 11.31 -13.67 -17.30
C ILE A 949 10.04 -14.25 -17.94
N MET A 950 8.85 -13.76 -17.57
CA MET A 950 7.54 -14.24 -18.02
C MET A 950 6.77 -13.16 -18.80
N TYR A 951 5.87 -13.57 -19.71
CA TYR A 951 4.92 -12.65 -20.33
C TYR A 951 3.65 -12.52 -19.49
N VAL A 952 3.44 -11.35 -18.91
CA VAL A 952 2.32 -11.05 -18.00
C VAL A 952 1.47 -9.91 -18.57
N ARG A 953 0.20 -9.84 -18.17
CA ARG A 953 -0.68 -8.70 -18.48
C ARG A 953 -1.59 -8.36 -17.31
N ARG A 954 -1.91 -7.07 -17.19
CA ARG A 954 -2.98 -6.54 -16.34
C ARG A 954 -3.75 -5.50 -17.14
N ASN A 955 -5.07 -5.41 -16.97
CA ASN A 955 -5.93 -4.47 -17.72
C ASN A 955 -5.68 -4.49 -19.25
N GLY A 956 -5.43 -5.68 -19.82
CA GLY A 956 -5.13 -5.90 -21.23
C GLY A 956 -3.73 -5.44 -21.71
N ARG A 957 -2.87 -4.94 -20.81
CA ARG A 957 -1.50 -4.45 -21.12
C ARG A 957 -0.47 -5.55 -20.93
N ALA A 958 -0.14 -6.27 -22.01
CA ALA A 958 0.87 -7.33 -21.96
C ALA A 958 2.31 -6.80 -22.03
N VAL A 959 3.21 -7.34 -21.21
CA VAL A 959 4.61 -6.93 -21.01
C VAL A 959 5.47 -8.12 -20.57
N TRP A 960 6.79 -8.03 -20.79
CA TRP A 960 7.75 -8.92 -20.14
C TRP A 960 8.07 -8.40 -18.73
N CYS A 961 8.00 -9.27 -17.73
CA CYS A 961 8.35 -8.96 -16.34
C CYS A 961 9.03 -10.18 -15.68
N GLY A 962 9.66 -10.00 -14.52
CA GLY A 962 10.42 -11.07 -13.87
C GLY A 962 9.59 -12.03 -13.00
N ASN A 963 10.29 -12.94 -12.34
CA ASN A 963 9.78 -13.74 -11.22
C ASN A 963 10.15 -13.13 -9.85
N SER A 964 9.78 -13.85 -8.78
CA SER A 964 10.25 -13.59 -7.41
C SER A 964 11.28 -14.65 -7.03
N TRP A 965 12.49 -14.23 -6.66
CA TRP A 965 13.58 -15.04 -6.11
C TRP A 965 14.26 -16.09 -7.04
N ASN A 966 15.61 -16.05 -7.09
CA ASN A 966 16.56 -17.17 -6.89
C ASN A 966 17.91 -16.91 -7.58
N ASP A 967 18.84 -16.33 -6.82
CA ASP A 967 20.24 -16.14 -7.19
C ASP A 967 21.06 -16.27 -5.89
N GLY A 968 22.03 -17.17 -5.84
CA GLY A 968 22.93 -17.38 -4.69
C GLY A 968 22.48 -18.44 -3.66
N GLY A 969 23.47 -19.19 -3.16
CA GLY A 969 23.35 -20.25 -2.16
C GLY A 969 24.73 -20.60 -1.58
N HIS A 970 24.77 -21.28 -0.43
CA HIS A 970 26.04 -21.59 0.24
C HIS A 970 26.67 -22.87 -0.34
N PRO A 971 28.00 -22.92 -0.61
CA PRO A 971 28.62 -24.05 -1.31
C PRO A 971 28.37 -25.43 -0.67
N GLU A 972 28.34 -25.49 0.66
CA GLU A 972 28.14 -26.75 1.41
C GLU A 972 26.65 -27.07 1.67
N TRP A 973 25.74 -26.12 1.40
CA TRP A 973 24.32 -26.24 1.76
C TRP A 973 23.41 -26.49 0.56
N GLY A 974 23.78 -25.95 -0.60
CA GLY A 974 22.91 -25.82 -1.76
C GLY A 974 22.00 -24.59 -1.69
N GLN A 975 20.77 -24.74 -2.20
CA GLN A 975 19.79 -23.64 -2.30
C GLN A 975 19.17 -23.32 -0.93
N LEU A 976 19.15 -22.04 -0.56
CA LEU A 976 18.59 -21.59 0.72
C LEU A 976 17.04 -21.57 0.69
N PRO A 977 16.34 -21.99 1.75
CA PRO A 977 14.87 -21.93 1.87
C PRO A 977 14.25 -20.58 1.50
N ASN A 978 13.04 -20.61 0.94
CA ASN A 978 12.33 -19.42 0.49
C ASN A 978 12.09 -18.43 1.66
N GLY A 979 12.58 -17.19 1.48
CA GLY A 979 12.59 -16.15 2.53
C GLY A 979 13.77 -16.19 3.51
N SER A 980 14.64 -17.20 3.48
CA SER A 980 15.80 -17.21 4.37
C SER A 980 16.95 -16.31 3.89
N PHE A 981 17.93 -16.00 4.74
CA PHE A 981 19.21 -15.38 4.35
C PHE A 981 20.31 -15.67 5.39
N LEU A 982 21.57 -15.68 4.95
CA LEU A 982 22.72 -15.85 5.84
C LEU A 982 23.11 -14.53 6.53
N ILE A 983 23.63 -14.64 7.75
CA ILE A 983 24.28 -13.55 8.50
C ILE A 983 25.64 -14.02 9.05
N HIS A 984 26.56 -13.07 9.22
CA HIS A 984 27.89 -13.29 9.82
C HIS A 984 27.84 -13.38 11.36
N SER A 985 28.94 -13.82 11.97
CA SER A 985 29.05 -14.03 13.42
C SER A 985 28.85 -12.73 14.22
N ASP A 986 29.38 -11.62 13.73
CA ASP A 986 29.31 -10.28 14.36
C ASP A 986 27.86 -9.76 14.42
N VAL A 987 27.08 -9.98 13.36
CA VAL A 987 25.66 -9.62 13.30
C VAL A 987 24.86 -10.51 14.24
N ALA A 988 25.14 -11.81 14.27
CA ALA A 988 24.49 -12.74 15.19
C ALA A 988 24.76 -12.36 16.66
N GLU A 989 26.02 -12.10 17.02
CA GLU A 989 26.42 -11.64 18.35
C GLU A 989 25.70 -10.33 18.75
N GLY A 990 25.64 -9.36 17.83
CA GLY A 990 24.92 -8.10 18.02
C GLY A 990 23.42 -8.25 18.23
N MET A 991 22.78 -9.24 17.59
CA MET A 991 21.36 -9.58 17.80
C MET A 991 21.14 -10.26 19.16
N ILE A 992 22.02 -11.20 19.54
CA ILE A 992 21.96 -11.94 20.81
C ILE A 992 22.10 -10.98 22.00
N LYS A 993 23.00 -9.98 21.91
CA LYS A 993 23.20 -8.92 22.92
C LYS A 993 21.94 -8.11 23.26
N GLN A 994 20.84 -8.24 22.51
CA GLN A 994 19.55 -7.63 22.82
C GLN A 994 18.67 -8.48 23.78
N ASN A 995 19.15 -9.63 24.26
CA ASN A 995 18.45 -10.55 25.18
C ASN A 995 17.07 -11.05 24.66
N GLY A 996 16.96 -11.14 23.33
CA GLY A 996 15.73 -11.52 22.63
C GLY A 996 15.78 -12.89 21.94
N ALA A 997 16.85 -13.67 22.14
CA ALA A 997 17.10 -14.96 21.49
C ALA A 997 16.80 -16.14 22.43
N TYR A 998 15.85 -17.00 22.05
CA TYR A 998 15.39 -18.14 22.85
C TYR A 998 15.44 -19.41 22.01
N ALA A 999 16.08 -20.47 22.53
CA ALA A 999 16.08 -21.81 21.94
C ALA A 999 15.02 -22.69 22.63
N PHE A 1000 14.43 -23.62 21.88
CA PHE A 1000 13.31 -24.47 22.32
C PHE A 1000 13.65 -25.96 22.17
N SER A 1001 13.36 -26.78 23.18
CA SER A 1001 13.60 -28.23 23.15
C SER A 1001 12.69 -28.99 24.13
N ASN A 1002 12.70 -30.32 24.02
CA ASN A 1002 11.94 -31.26 24.84
C ASN A 1002 10.43 -31.02 24.71
N PHE A 1003 9.88 -31.27 23.51
CA PHE A 1003 8.46 -31.05 23.22
C PHE A 1003 7.54 -32.13 23.84
N ASN A 1004 6.35 -31.74 24.30
CA ASN A 1004 5.31 -32.68 24.77
C ASN A 1004 4.50 -33.19 23.56
N GLY A 1005 5.00 -34.27 22.95
CA GLY A 1005 4.62 -34.71 21.61
C GLY A 1005 3.15 -35.05 21.37
N PHE A 1006 2.73 -34.94 20.11
CA PHE A 1006 1.41 -35.39 19.66
C PHE A 1006 1.26 -36.93 19.72
N PRO A 1007 0.06 -37.47 19.99
CA PRO A 1007 -0.14 -38.90 20.22
C PRO A 1007 0.34 -39.81 19.09
N VAL A 1008 0.96 -40.94 19.46
CA VAL A 1008 1.43 -41.99 18.53
C VAL A 1008 0.30 -42.43 17.59
N GLN A 1009 0.41 -42.12 16.30
CA GLN A 1009 -0.40 -42.77 15.28
C GLN A 1009 0.37 -43.91 14.64
N LYS A 1010 -0.33 -44.99 14.26
CA LYS A 1010 0.20 -45.88 13.23
C LYS A 1010 0.29 -45.05 11.94
N LEU A 1011 1.50 -44.84 11.46
CA LEU A 1011 1.72 -44.38 10.09
C LEU A 1011 0.96 -45.30 9.12
N PRO A 1012 0.44 -44.78 8.00
CA PRO A 1012 -0.01 -45.62 6.89
C PRO A 1012 1.09 -46.60 6.51
N ASP A 1013 0.71 -47.81 6.11
CA ASP A 1013 1.68 -48.76 5.58
C ASP A 1013 2.20 -48.24 4.22
N TYR A 1014 3.45 -47.78 4.22
CA TYR A 1014 4.12 -47.24 3.03
C TYR A 1014 4.76 -48.34 2.16
N GLY A 1015 4.60 -49.63 2.50
CA GLY A 1015 5.03 -50.74 1.66
C GLY A 1015 6.54 -51.01 1.68
N PHE A 1016 7.21 -50.73 2.79
CA PHE A 1016 8.65 -51.01 2.99
C PHE A 1016 8.85 -52.01 4.12
N ASP A 1017 9.15 -53.27 3.76
CA ASP A 1017 9.69 -54.25 4.69
C ASP A 1017 11.11 -53.83 5.11
N TYR A 1018 11.30 -53.63 6.42
CA TYR A 1018 12.62 -53.39 7.02
C TYR A 1018 13.13 -54.67 7.69
N LEU A 1019 14.34 -55.09 7.31
CA LEU A 1019 15.18 -56.09 7.97
C LEU A 1019 16.24 -55.41 8.86
#